data_AF-A0A093F5Q6-F1
#
_entry.id   AF-A0A093F5Q6-F1
#
_cell.length_a   1.000
_cell.length_b   1.000
_cell.length_c   1.000
_cell.angle_alpha   90.00
_cell.angle_beta   90.00
_cell.angle_gamma   90.00
#
_symmetry.space_group_name_H-M   'P 1'
#
loop_
_entity.id
_entity.type
_entity.pdbx_description
1 polymer ?
#
loop_
_entity_poly.entity_id
_entity_poly.type
_entity_poly.pdbx_seq_one_letter_code
_entity_poly.pdbx_strand_id
1 'polypeptide(L)'
;ELSPQEYFSGLQAGRASLAYFSHNVSPGAQPFLEQIENSAEALQDYGISVVKVNCPKEDVSRYCGKENALRKAYLFRGNMLIREFPTDALFDVNSVVANVLFALLFNEVKYVETLADLQNIENALKGRSNMVFAYVPATGTAEHRAVMEAAFVYGTVHQFVLTTEATLLKDTGNNEPDVSSARLLFCHCQRATDLAQPCRRTAMGQALTMLNIHRHLKLMGAPLVTEVAEDPEKVSTVHLQLGLPLVFILSQKETYEADRRTAEFVAWQLLGKAGVALLSRDLVDLNVLLRSNVALKTPDEGVPIKYLVLEDTDEVITLVEDKNKVEQIQEDEEEDEEDEDEKETNNQDIQDDQVVEAVSRDKKRELPLEQILALTEETFHSALLEAARTAVLFYASWEAVSLAVLRSYTEVADHLKGARGVLLSRVNCWDWPGICTKENVTQFPTIKIYEKGERSVMYNGMWGTEELTSFIMLSQVSCPLKLATIEEAEGYLRGEFPSELSSYHHTSVLGVFSTATSEAREAFEEAGNILSGHVTMGMYFEGDALALSRKYAVSPPALLLARSGSRDVESIALSKQTAQDMVQMIRYELLGIFPEITVPNLPRYLQLRKPFLILFSDGDIGQMESKEMLKLAKGRPQQAFVACWLNLKKTPVGRGVLKAYFATMPSLPLLVWVNLHAGGQVFKFPSEQSITEMNILSWLEKLKAGLEIPSSTLSEEDWKPPLPAYDFLQMMETAVPELPLHTSHRRGDTPAQHPPESPGGDTATREEPSQETKAEKVGSPGRDLRGTAPRLAAREKQGKRHSEL
;
A
#
# COMPACT_ATOMS: atom_id res chain seq x y z
N GLU A 1 -13.99 7.15 34.36
CA GLU A 1 -14.93 6.16 33.81
C GLU A 1 -16.36 6.63 34.02
N LEU A 2 -17.28 6.36 33.09
CA LEU A 2 -18.69 6.79 33.17
C LEU A 2 -19.64 5.70 32.63
N SER A 3 -20.91 5.72 33.04
CA SER A 3 -21.96 4.99 32.32
C SER A 3 -22.33 5.69 30.99
N PRO A 4 -22.93 4.98 30.01
CA PRO A 4 -23.34 5.60 28.75
C PRO A 4 -24.27 6.80 28.95
N GLN A 5 -25.23 6.70 29.87
CA GLN A 5 -26.17 7.78 30.18
C GLN A 5 -25.45 9.01 30.76
N GLU A 6 -24.55 8.79 31.73
CA GLU A 6 -23.75 9.88 32.32
C GLU A 6 -22.85 10.54 31.28
N TYR A 7 -22.18 9.75 30.44
CA TYR A 7 -21.33 10.27 29.37
C TYR A 7 -22.10 11.17 28.41
N PHE A 8 -23.18 10.67 27.79
CA PHE A 8 -23.95 11.45 26.82
C PHE A 8 -24.64 12.66 27.45
N SER A 9 -25.03 12.59 28.72
CA SER A 9 -25.58 13.75 29.46
C SER A 9 -24.53 14.81 29.81
N GLY A 10 -23.26 14.41 29.94
CA GLY A 10 -22.14 15.27 30.29
C GLY A 10 -21.43 15.92 29.10
N LEU A 11 -21.79 15.57 27.85
CA LEU A 11 -21.19 16.12 26.65
C LEU A 11 -21.48 17.62 26.51
N GLN A 12 -20.45 18.44 26.64
CA GLN A 12 -20.54 19.89 26.45
C GLN A 12 -20.45 20.24 24.97
N ALA A 13 -21.25 21.22 24.53
CA ALA A 13 -21.21 21.69 23.15
C ALA A 13 -19.81 22.22 22.79
N GLY A 14 -19.22 21.69 21.72
CA GLY A 14 -17.95 22.15 21.17
C GLY A 14 -16.68 21.52 21.75
N ARG A 15 -16.75 20.84 22.90
CA ARG A 15 -15.61 20.08 23.46
C ARG A 15 -15.45 18.74 22.78
N ALA A 16 -14.21 18.34 22.54
CA ALA A 16 -13.88 17.05 21.95
C ALA A 16 -13.62 16.00 23.04
N SER A 17 -14.00 14.76 22.76
CA SER A 17 -13.82 13.65 23.68
C SER A 17 -13.55 12.34 22.94
N LEU A 18 -12.47 11.66 23.31
CA LEU A 18 -12.16 10.32 22.83
C LEU A 18 -12.77 9.30 23.79
N ALA A 19 -13.78 8.56 23.34
CA ALA A 19 -14.50 7.59 24.15
C ALA A 19 -14.25 6.14 23.70
N TYR A 20 -13.96 5.28 24.67
CA TYR A 20 -13.87 3.84 24.47
C TYR A 20 -14.97 3.11 25.24
N PHE A 21 -15.77 2.31 24.54
CA PHE A 21 -16.94 1.61 25.09
C PHE A 21 -16.59 0.14 25.34
N SER A 22 -16.71 -0.34 26.58
CA SER A 22 -16.28 -1.69 26.95
C SER A 22 -17.27 -2.43 27.86
N HIS A 23 -17.43 -3.75 27.65
CA HIS A 23 -18.25 -4.67 28.45
C HIS A 23 -17.36 -5.49 29.39
N ASN A 24 -16.93 -4.89 30.50
CA ASN A 24 -15.88 -5.41 31.39
C ASN A 24 -14.53 -5.60 30.68
N VAL A 25 -13.43 -5.44 31.43
CA VAL A 25 -12.06 -5.50 30.90
C VAL A 25 -11.76 -6.92 30.41
N SER A 26 -11.95 -7.19 29.12
CA SER A 26 -11.38 -8.38 28.50
C SER A 26 -9.85 -8.29 28.60
N PRO A 27 -9.13 -9.37 28.99
CA PRO A 27 -7.68 -9.33 29.16
C PRO A 27 -6.92 -8.79 27.93
N GLY A 28 -7.43 -9.06 26.72
CA GLY A 28 -6.83 -8.60 25.47
C GLY A 28 -6.95 -7.10 25.16
N ALA A 29 -7.76 -6.33 25.91
CA ALA A 29 -7.90 -4.88 25.72
C ALA A 29 -7.08 -4.05 26.70
N GLN A 30 -6.42 -4.69 27.67
CA GLN A 30 -5.72 -4.02 28.77
C GLN A 30 -4.50 -3.19 28.31
N PRO A 31 -3.63 -3.66 27.39
CA PRO A 31 -2.50 -2.86 26.90
C PRO A 31 -2.97 -1.61 26.15
N PHE A 32 -4.02 -1.75 25.33
CA PHE A 32 -4.62 -0.62 24.61
C PHE A 32 -5.24 0.41 25.58
N LEU A 33 -5.94 -0.05 26.62
CA LEU A 33 -6.51 0.83 27.64
C LEU A 33 -5.43 1.62 28.38
N GLU A 34 -4.29 0.99 28.68
CA GLU A 34 -3.14 1.64 29.30
C GLU A 34 -2.56 2.74 28.38
N GLN A 35 -2.40 2.48 27.08
CA GLN A 35 -1.93 3.49 26.13
C GLN A 35 -2.91 4.66 25.98
N ILE A 36 -4.22 4.39 25.94
CA ILE A 36 -5.24 5.44 25.95
C ILE A 36 -5.22 6.25 27.24
N GLU A 37 -5.04 5.59 28.39
CA GLU A 37 -4.93 6.27 29.69
C GLU A 37 -3.69 7.15 29.75
N ASN A 38 -2.54 6.65 29.31
CA ASN A 38 -1.29 7.41 29.21
C ASN A 38 -1.40 8.59 28.23
N SER A 39 -2.23 8.48 27.20
CA SER A 39 -2.49 9.59 26.27
C SER A 39 -3.39 10.68 26.83
N ALA A 40 -4.08 10.44 27.96
CA ALA A 40 -5.08 11.36 28.49
C ALA A 40 -4.48 12.70 28.94
N GLU A 41 -3.30 12.68 29.57
CA GLU A 41 -2.59 13.89 29.97
C GLU A 41 -2.19 14.72 28.74
N ALA A 42 -1.60 14.08 27.73
CA ALA A 42 -1.20 14.75 26.50
C ALA A 42 -2.41 15.35 25.74
N LEU A 43 -3.53 14.63 25.66
CA LEU A 43 -4.75 15.10 25.00
C LEU A 43 -5.48 16.21 25.77
N GLN A 44 -5.30 16.25 27.10
CA GLN A 44 -5.91 17.26 27.95
C GLN A 44 -5.38 18.67 27.65
N ASP A 45 -4.11 18.80 27.30
CA ASP A 45 -3.49 20.07 26.88
C ASP A 45 -4.16 20.68 25.65
N TYR A 46 -4.77 19.84 24.80
CA TYR A 46 -5.54 20.24 23.62
C TYR A 46 -7.04 20.38 23.90
N GLY A 47 -7.47 20.27 25.16
CA GLY A 47 -8.87 20.35 25.56
C GLY A 47 -9.71 19.13 25.17
N ILE A 48 -9.06 17.98 24.96
CA ILE A 48 -9.71 16.73 24.55
C ILE A 48 -9.76 15.80 25.76
N SER A 49 -10.97 15.41 26.17
CA SER A 49 -11.12 14.49 27.30
C SER A 49 -11.11 13.03 26.84
N VAL A 50 -10.28 12.20 27.45
CA VAL A 50 -10.32 10.75 27.25
C VAL A 50 -11.28 10.11 28.25
N VAL A 51 -12.22 9.30 27.77
CA VAL A 51 -13.28 8.73 28.59
C VAL A 51 -13.47 7.25 28.30
N LYS A 52 -13.36 6.43 29.33
CA LYS A 52 -13.80 5.03 29.30
C LYS A 52 -15.27 4.95 29.72
N VAL A 53 -16.09 4.34 28.87
CA VAL A 53 -17.53 4.15 29.07
C VAL A 53 -17.82 2.68 29.34
N ASN A 54 -18.40 2.40 30.50
CA ASN A 54 -18.69 1.03 30.95
C ASN A 54 -20.09 0.62 30.46
N CYS A 55 -20.14 -0.26 29.46
CA CYS A 55 -21.38 -0.73 28.86
C CYS A 55 -22.06 -1.83 29.72
N PRO A 56 -23.32 -1.65 30.13
CA PRO A 56 -24.12 -2.72 30.74
C PRO A 56 -24.45 -3.83 29.72
N LYS A 57 -24.53 -5.09 30.19
CA LYS A 57 -24.92 -6.25 29.34
C LYS A 57 -26.29 -6.12 28.68
N GLU A 58 -27.17 -5.28 29.24
CA GLU A 58 -28.56 -5.06 28.78
C GLU A 58 -28.71 -3.79 27.93
N ASP A 59 -27.65 -2.98 27.78
CA ASP A 59 -27.73 -1.71 27.07
C ASP A 59 -27.60 -1.91 25.55
N VAL A 60 -28.63 -1.48 24.82
CA VAL A 60 -28.78 -1.59 23.36
C VAL A 60 -28.23 -0.34 22.65
N SER A 61 -27.47 0.52 23.34
CA SER A 61 -26.84 1.66 22.68
C SER A 61 -26.00 1.19 21.49
N ARG A 62 -26.05 1.92 20.36
CA ARG A 62 -25.33 1.55 19.12
C ARG A 62 -23.81 1.38 19.32
N TYR A 63 -23.28 1.95 20.41
CA TYR A 63 -21.87 1.91 20.79
C TYR A 63 -21.53 0.78 21.75
N CYS A 64 -22.54 0.19 22.39
CA CYS A 64 -22.41 -0.95 23.28
C CYS A 64 -22.86 -2.28 22.60
N GLY A 65 -23.12 -2.32 21.29
CA GLY A 65 -23.65 -3.51 20.61
C GLY A 65 -22.63 -4.35 19.82
N LYS A 66 -22.52 -5.65 20.16
CA LYS A 66 -21.76 -6.77 19.49
C LYS A 66 -20.23 -6.60 19.37
N GLU A 67 -19.53 -7.72 19.15
CA GLU A 67 -18.05 -7.93 19.19
C GLU A 67 -17.20 -6.84 18.50
N ASN A 68 -17.72 -6.14 17.49
CA ASN A 68 -17.01 -5.06 16.79
C ASN A 68 -16.89 -3.74 17.59
N ALA A 69 -17.75 -3.51 18.59
CA ALA A 69 -17.67 -2.32 19.44
C ALA A 69 -16.45 -2.33 20.37
N LEU A 70 -15.96 -3.51 20.74
CA LEU A 70 -14.81 -3.68 21.64
C LEU A 70 -13.46 -3.38 20.97
N ARG A 71 -13.43 -3.26 19.63
CA ARG A 71 -12.21 -3.00 18.84
C ARG A 71 -12.13 -1.59 18.27
N LYS A 72 -12.94 -0.65 18.81
CA LYS A 72 -13.01 0.72 18.29
C LYS A 72 -13.03 1.76 19.41
N ALA A 73 -12.33 2.86 19.19
CA ALA A 73 -12.49 4.11 19.93
C ALA A 73 -13.24 5.14 19.08
N TYR A 74 -13.97 6.03 19.74
CA TYR A 74 -14.89 6.96 19.09
C TYR A 74 -14.55 8.38 19.50
N LEU A 75 -14.26 9.24 18.52
CA LEU A 75 -13.99 10.65 18.74
C LEU A 75 -15.26 11.46 18.54
N PHE A 76 -15.70 12.15 19.58
CA PHE A 76 -16.87 13.02 19.58
C PHE A 76 -16.49 14.48 19.70
N ARG A 77 -17.34 15.36 19.18
CA ARG A 77 -17.36 16.79 19.50
C ARG A 77 -18.77 17.20 19.89
N GLY A 78 -18.99 17.47 21.18
CA GLY A 78 -20.34 17.50 21.75
C GLY A 78 -21.05 16.16 21.46
N ASN A 79 -22.27 16.20 20.92
CA ASN A 79 -23.04 14.99 20.59
C ASN A 79 -22.82 14.47 19.16
N MET A 80 -21.86 15.02 18.42
CA MET A 80 -21.53 14.62 17.04
C MET A 80 -20.32 13.68 17.03
N LEU A 81 -20.47 12.52 16.38
CA LEU A 81 -19.36 11.61 16.12
C LEU A 81 -18.52 12.18 14.96
N ILE A 82 -17.22 12.41 15.21
CA ILE A 82 -16.27 12.94 14.22
C ILE A 82 -15.58 11.79 13.48
N ARG A 83 -15.08 10.80 14.22
CA ARG A 83 -14.31 9.68 13.64
C ARG A 83 -14.41 8.43 14.52
N GLU A 84 -14.35 7.27 13.88
CA GLU A 84 -14.11 5.98 14.53
C GLU A 84 -12.68 5.54 14.25
N PHE A 85 -11.96 5.13 15.29
CA PHE A 85 -10.61 4.59 15.20
C PHE A 85 -10.62 3.11 15.57
N PRO A 86 -10.06 2.23 14.75
CA PRO A 86 -9.83 0.86 15.18
C PRO A 86 -8.69 0.85 16.22
N THR A 87 -8.72 -0.09 17.17
CA THR A 87 -7.78 -0.13 18.31
C THR A 87 -6.32 -0.31 17.87
N ASP A 88 -6.10 -0.96 16.73
CA ASP A 88 -4.78 -1.16 16.10
C ASP A 88 -4.20 0.12 15.49
N ALA A 89 -4.99 1.15 15.24
CA ALA A 89 -4.51 2.47 14.81
C ALA A 89 -4.11 3.39 15.99
N LEU A 90 -4.36 2.95 17.22
CA LEU A 90 -4.16 3.69 18.47
C LEU A 90 -3.27 2.85 19.41
N PHE A 91 -2.13 2.39 18.89
CA PHE A 91 -1.29 1.37 19.49
C PHE A 91 -0.31 1.91 20.54
N ASP A 92 -0.06 3.22 20.56
CA ASP A 92 0.81 3.91 21.51
C ASP A 92 0.35 5.37 21.73
N VAL A 93 1.01 6.09 22.65
CA VAL A 93 0.67 7.50 22.93
C VAL A 93 0.80 8.39 21.68
N ASN A 94 1.79 8.14 20.83
CA ASN A 94 2.04 8.97 19.65
C ASN A 94 0.95 8.83 18.60
N SER A 95 0.57 7.60 18.28
CA SER A 95 -0.51 7.28 17.37
C SER A 95 -1.85 7.80 17.86
N VAL A 96 -2.12 7.72 19.18
CA VAL A 96 -3.34 8.27 19.76
C VAL A 96 -3.42 9.78 19.58
N VAL A 97 -2.39 10.51 20.02
CA VAL A 97 -2.39 11.98 19.94
C VAL A 97 -2.43 12.43 18.48
N ALA A 98 -1.58 11.84 17.62
CA ALA A 98 -1.48 12.25 16.22
C ALA A 98 -2.79 12.02 15.45
N ASN A 99 -3.39 10.82 15.56
CA ASN A 99 -4.61 10.49 14.81
C ASN A 99 -5.83 11.28 15.31
N VAL A 100 -5.92 11.54 16.62
CA VAL A 100 -6.98 12.37 17.19
C VAL A 100 -6.86 13.82 16.73
N LEU A 101 -5.66 14.41 16.81
CA LEU A 101 -5.43 15.78 16.35
C LEU A 101 -5.66 15.90 14.85
N PHE A 102 -5.18 14.95 14.05
CA PHE A 102 -5.40 14.94 12.60
C PHE A 102 -6.89 14.93 12.23
N ALA A 103 -7.71 14.16 12.96
CA ALA A 103 -9.16 14.14 12.76
C ALA A 103 -9.85 15.45 13.17
N LEU A 104 -9.37 16.15 14.19
CA LEU A 104 -9.94 17.43 14.64
C LEU A 104 -9.48 18.61 13.77
N LEU A 105 -8.26 18.54 13.23
CA LEU A 105 -7.61 19.58 12.43
C LEU A 105 -7.84 19.41 10.92
N PHE A 106 -8.96 18.79 10.51
CA PHE A 106 -9.25 18.45 9.11
C PHE A 106 -9.33 19.69 8.17
N ASN A 107 -9.53 20.89 8.73
CA ASN A 107 -9.51 22.13 7.95
C ASN A 107 -8.11 22.68 7.81
N GLU A 108 -7.32 22.59 8.87
CA GLU A 108 -5.98 23.13 9.04
C GLU A 108 -4.90 22.24 8.39
N VAL A 109 -5.12 20.92 8.36
CA VAL A 109 -4.24 19.92 7.75
C VAL A 109 -4.96 19.26 6.58
N LYS A 110 -4.36 19.34 5.39
CA LYS A 110 -4.80 18.61 4.19
C LYS A 110 -3.88 17.44 3.93
N TYR A 111 -4.44 16.27 3.65
CA TYR A 111 -3.68 15.10 3.25
C TYR A 111 -3.66 14.98 1.73
N VAL A 112 -2.49 14.72 1.15
CA VAL A 112 -2.30 14.59 -0.30
C VAL A 112 -1.58 13.31 -0.66
N GLU A 113 -2.06 12.67 -1.73
CA GLU A 113 -1.47 11.43 -2.29
C GLU A 113 -0.85 11.68 -3.67
N THR A 114 -1.28 12.73 -4.38
CA THR A 114 -0.84 12.99 -5.75
C THR A 114 -0.17 14.35 -5.90
N LEU A 115 0.70 14.45 -6.92
CA LEU A 115 1.34 15.71 -7.28
C LEU A 115 0.33 16.76 -7.74
N ALA A 116 -0.75 16.32 -8.40
CA ALA A 116 -1.82 17.20 -8.85
C ALA A 116 -2.54 17.86 -7.67
N ASP A 117 -2.85 17.10 -6.61
CA ASP A 117 -3.49 17.64 -5.41
C ASP A 117 -2.59 18.66 -4.70
N LEU A 118 -1.30 18.33 -4.56
CA LEU A 118 -0.31 19.25 -4.00
C LEU A 118 -0.24 20.55 -4.80
N GLN A 119 -0.16 20.46 -6.13
CA GLN A 119 -0.13 21.62 -7.02
C GLN A 119 -1.42 22.46 -6.94
N ASN A 120 -2.58 21.82 -6.84
CA ASN A 120 -3.86 22.51 -6.70
C ASN A 120 -3.95 23.30 -5.40
N ILE A 121 -3.51 22.70 -4.28
CA ILE A 121 -3.44 23.38 -2.98
C ILE A 121 -2.42 24.53 -3.04
N GLU A 122 -1.22 24.27 -3.57
CA GLU A 122 -0.18 25.27 -3.72
C GLU A 122 -0.67 26.48 -4.53
N ASN A 123 -1.32 26.24 -5.67
CA ASN A 123 -1.88 27.29 -6.53
C ASN A 123 -3.01 28.08 -5.86
N ALA A 124 -3.83 27.45 -5.01
CA ALA A 124 -4.89 28.13 -4.27
C ALA A 124 -4.34 29.09 -3.18
N LEU A 125 -3.14 28.82 -2.67
CA LEU A 125 -2.50 29.58 -1.59
C LEU A 125 -1.58 30.70 -2.10
N LYS A 126 -1.13 30.64 -3.35
CA LYS A 126 -0.27 31.66 -3.98
C LYS A 126 -0.85 33.07 -3.84
N GLY A 127 -0.04 34.00 -3.34
CA GLY A 127 -0.42 35.39 -3.08
C GLY A 127 -1.36 35.60 -1.88
N ARG A 128 -1.73 34.54 -1.14
CA ARG A 128 -2.66 34.61 0.00
C ARG A 128 -1.98 34.21 1.31
N SER A 129 -1.40 33.02 1.38
CA SER A 129 -0.81 32.47 2.60
C SER A 129 0.34 31.50 2.28
N ASN A 130 1.18 31.22 3.29
CA ASN A 130 2.24 30.22 3.18
C ASN A 130 1.70 28.82 3.52
N MET A 131 2.45 27.81 3.08
CA MET A 131 2.11 26.40 3.26
C MET A 131 3.26 25.67 3.95
N VAL A 132 2.94 24.75 4.86
CA VAL A 132 3.90 23.82 5.48
C VAL A 132 3.62 22.44 4.92
N PHE A 133 4.56 21.89 4.18
CA PHE A 133 4.46 20.57 3.57
C PHE A 133 5.31 19.57 4.36
N ALA A 134 4.67 18.53 4.90
CA ALA A 134 5.31 17.52 5.73
C ALA A 134 5.15 16.13 5.09
N TYR A 135 6.26 15.42 4.98
CA TYR A 135 6.30 13.99 4.68
C TYR A 135 6.63 13.22 5.95
N VAL A 136 5.82 12.21 6.25
CA VAL A 136 6.09 11.24 7.33
C VAL A 136 6.04 9.83 6.74
N PRO A 137 6.98 8.92 7.07
CA PRO A 137 7.00 7.58 6.51
C PRO A 137 5.73 6.76 6.80
N ALA A 138 5.12 6.98 7.96
CA ALA A 138 3.88 6.34 8.36
C ALA A 138 3.04 7.26 9.25
N THR A 139 1.74 6.99 9.32
CA THR A 139 0.86 7.67 10.28
C THR A 139 0.98 7.05 11.66
N GLY A 140 0.97 7.89 12.68
CA GLY A 140 1.00 7.48 14.09
C GLY A 140 2.41 7.42 14.70
N THR A 141 3.44 7.81 13.94
CA THR A 141 4.80 7.94 14.46
C THR A 141 4.97 9.21 15.31
N ALA A 142 6.11 9.33 16.01
CA ALA A 142 6.45 10.51 16.80
C ALA A 142 6.54 11.78 15.93
N GLU A 143 7.02 11.67 14.69
CA GLU A 143 7.10 12.79 13.75
C GLU A 143 5.71 13.19 13.26
N HIS A 144 4.82 12.21 13.01
CA HIS A 144 3.42 12.52 12.69
C HIS A 144 2.77 13.31 13.83
N ARG A 145 2.97 12.90 15.08
CA ARG A 145 2.51 13.65 16.26
C ARG A 145 3.07 15.06 16.29
N ALA A 146 4.38 15.23 16.14
CA ALA A 146 5.03 16.54 16.19
C ALA A 146 4.49 17.51 15.13
N VAL A 147 4.21 17.02 13.92
CA VAL A 147 3.58 17.82 12.85
C VAL A 147 2.14 18.21 13.23
N MET A 148 1.36 17.31 13.82
CA MET A 148 -0.02 17.60 14.23
C MET A 148 -0.08 18.61 15.39
N GLU A 149 0.81 18.49 16.37
CA GLU A 149 0.91 19.45 17.48
C GLU A 149 1.35 20.84 16.96
N ALA A 150 2.28 20.89 16.01
CA ALA A 150 2.63 22.13 15.34
C ALA A 150 1.45 22.71 14.53
N ALA A 151 0.69 21.86 13.82
CA ALA A 151 -0.49 22.28 13.09
C ALA A 151 -1.60 22.81 14.01
N PHE A 152 -1.74 22.27 15.21
CA PHE A 152 -2.67 22.80 16.22
C PHE A 152 -2.36 24.27 16.58
N VAL A 153 -1.08 24.60 16.68
CA VAL A 153 -0.62 25.96 17.04
C VAL A 153 -0.60 26.91 15.84
N TYR A 154 -0.13 26.44 14.68
CA TYR A 154 0.17 27.27 13.51
C TYR A 154 -0.82 27.11 12.35
N GLY A 155 -1.76 26.18 12.42
CA GLY A 155 -2.71 25.86 11.35
C GLY A 155 -3.65 26.99 10.95
N THR A 156 -3.81 28.00 11.81
CA THR A 156 -4.57 29.22 11.48
C THR A 156 -3.75 30.24 10.69
N VAL A 157 -2.42 30.14 10.73
CA VAL A 157 -1.48 31.08 10.08
C VAL A 157 -0.93 30.49 8.78
N HIS A 158 -0.67 29.18 8.78
CA HIS A 158 -0.14 28.44 7.64
C HIS A 158 -1.04 27.25 7.32
N GLN A 159 -1.23 26.97 6.02
CA GLN A 159 -1.92 25.75 5.63
C GLN A 159 -0.94 24.58 5.78
N PHE A 160 -1.27 23.59 6.62
CA PHE A 160 -0.49 22.37 6.70
C PHE A 160 -0.95 21.39 5.64
N VAL A 161 0.02 20.73 5.01
CA VAL A 161 -0.18 19.65 4.05
C VAL A 161 0.67 18.48 4.48
N LEU A 162 0.04 17.32 4.67
CA LEU A 162 0.68 16.08 5.10
C LEU A 162 0.64 15.05 3.96
N THR A 163 1.70 14.26 3.83
CA THR A 163 1.71 13.10 2.95
C THR A 163 2.55 11.96 3.52
N THR A 164 2.22 10.72 3.16
CA THR A 164 3.11 9.55 3.34
C THR A 164 3.75 9.11 2.03
N GLU A 165 3.54 9.86 0.94
CA GLU A 165 4.04 9.51 -0.38
C GLU A 165 5.42 10.15 -0.63
N ALA A 166 6.47 9.35 -0.54
CA ALA A 166 7.85 9.81 -0.75
C ALA A 166 8.10 10.35 -2.16
N THR A 167 7.26 9.99 -3.14
CA THR A 167 7.35 10.49 -4.52
C THR A 167 7.08 11.98 -4.62
N LEU A 168 6.29 12.55 -3.70
CA LEU A 168 5.99 13.98 -3.63
C LEU A 168 7.15 14.81 -3.05
N LEU A 169 8.16 14.16 -2.47
CA LEU A 169 9.39 14.81 -2.01
C LEU A 169 10.40 15.09 -3.12
N LYS A 170 10.15 14.65 -4.36
CA LYS A 170 11.05 14.90 -5.49
C LYS A 170 11.03 16.38 -5.90
N ASP A 171 11.73 17.19 -5.12
CA ASP A 171 12.26 18.47 -5.59
C ASP A 171 13.34 18.18 -6.64
N THR A 172 13.44 19.05 -7.63
CA THR A 172 14.24 19.03 -8.86
C THR A 172 15.78 18.96 -8.70
N GLY A 173 16.29 18.38 -7.61
CA GLY A 173 17.71 18.13 -7.35
C GLY A 173 18.06 16.64 -7.42
N ASN A 174 19.15 16.32 -8.12
CA ASN A 174 19.58 14.99 -8.58
C ASN A 174 19.92 13.92 -7.51
N ASN A 175 19.46 14.02 -6.26
CA ASN A 175 19.71 13.03 -5.21
C ASN A 175 18.42 12.28 -4.85
N GLU A 176 18.45 10.95 -4.86
CA GLU A 176 17.30 10.15 -4.42
C GLU A 176 16.94 10.54 -2.97
N PRO A 177 15.66 10.87 -2.70
CA PRO A 177 15.25 11.21 -1.34
C PRO A 177 15.41 9.98 -0.45
N ASP A 178 16.13 10.13 0.65
CA ASP A 178 16.12 9.15 1.73
C ASP A 178 14.69 8.98 2.20
N VAL A 179 14.11 7.81 1.92
CA VAL A 179 12.70 7.47 2.14
C VAL A 179 12.43 7.18 3.62
N SER A 180 13.49 6.93 4.41
CA SER A 180 13.39 6.54 5.81
C SER A 180 13.18 7.74 6.76
N SER A 181 13.66 8.93 6.40
CA SER A 181 13.57 10.12 7.24
C SER A 181 12.35 10.99 6.93
N ALA A 182 11.60 11.35 7.97
CA ALA A 182 10.53 12.34 7.86
C ALA A 182 11.10 13.73 7.48
N ARG A 183 10.36 14.53 6.72
CA ARG A 183 10.84 15.82 6.20
C ARG A 183 9.76 16.89 6.30
N LEU A 184 10.18 18.12 6.59
CA LEU A 184 9.31 19.29 6.61
C LEU A 184 9.87 20.39 5.71
N LEU A 185 9.04 20.89 4.80
CA LEU A 185 9.34 21.96 3.86
C LEU A 185 8.40 23.14 4.11
N PHE A 186 8.97 24.33 4.28
CA PHE A 186 8.21 25.57 4.30
C PHE A 186 8.11 26.15 2.88
N CYS A 187 6.89 26.35 2.40
CA CYS A 187 6.59 26.86 1.06
C CYS A 187 6.17 28.34 1.12
N HIS A 188 7.00 29.21 0.54
CA HIS A 188 6.82 30.68 0.52
C HIS A 188 5.81 31.14 -0.54
N CYS A 189 4.58 30.62 -0.47
CA CYS A 189 3.54 30.89 -1.46
C CYS A 189 2.94 32.30 -1.37
N GLN A 190 2.95 32.94 -0.20
CA GLN A 190 2.36 34.26 -0.03
C GLN A 190 3.04 35.33 -0.91
N ARG A 191 4.34 35.16 -1.20
CA ARG A 191 5.14 36.07 -2.03
C ARG A 191 5.20 35.65 -3.51
N ALA A 192 4.63 34.50 -3.86
CA ALA A 192 4.61 34.01 -5.24
C ALA A 192 3.37 34.53 -5.98
N THR A 193 3.59 35.17 -7.13
CA THR A 193 2.52 35.67 -8.02
C THR A 193 2.36 34.85 -9.30
N ASP A 194 3.36 34.04 -9.67
CA ASP A 194 3.33 33.21 -10.87
C ASP A 194 2.66 31.86 -10.59
N LEU A 195 1.56 31.58 -11.30
CA LEU A 195 0.83 30.32 -11.19
C LEU A 195 1.58 29.17 -11.86
N ALA A 196 2.48 29.43 -12.81
CA ALA A 196 3.19 28.40 -13.57
C ALA A 196 4.40 27.80 -12.84
N GLN A 197 4.97 28.48 -11.84
CA GLN A 197 6.16 28.02 -11.10
C GLN A 197 5.79 27.57 -9.68
N PRO A 198 6.44 26.52 -9.12
CA PRO A 198 6.23 26.14 -7.73
C PRO A 198 6.69 27.25 -6.78
N CYS A 199 6.09 27.31 -5.59
CA CYS A 199 6.55 28.21 -4.54
C CYS A 199 7.97 27.85 -4.11
N ARG A 200 8.76 28.86 -3.73
CA ARG A 200 10.09 28.60 -3.17
C ARG A 200 9.95 27.79 -1.88
N ARG A 201 10.73 26.70 -1.77
CA ARG A 201 10.71 25.77 -0.63
C ARG A 201 11.97 25.95 0.22
N THR A 202 11.82 25.84 1.53
CA THR A 202 12.92 25.84 2.49
C THR A 202 12.79 24.59 3.35
N ALA A 203 13.76 23.69 3.24
CA ALA A 203 13.77 22.47 4.03
C ALA A 203 14.24 22.73 5.46
N MET A 204 13.63 22.04 6.42
CA MET A 204 14.13 21.95 7.78
C MET A 204 15.27 20.92 7.80
N GLY A 205 16.45 21.32 8.29
CA GLY A 205 17.62 20.44 8.37
C GLY A 205 17.71 19.59 9.64
N GLN A 206 16.91 19.90 10.66
CA GLN A 206 16.89 19.19 11.95
C GLN A 206 15.80 18.11 11.97
N ALA A 207 15.89 17.17 12.92
CA ALA A 207 14.87 16.15 13.15
C ALA A 207 13.49 16.77 13.48
N LEU A 208 12.41 16.09 13.07
CA LEU A 208 11.02 16.54 13.21
C LEU A 208 10.50 16.37 14.65
N THR A 209 11.01 17.18 15.56
CA THR A 209 10.48 17.31 16.92
C THR A 209 9.62 18.57 17.04
N MET A 210 8.69 18.60 18.00
CA MET A 210 7.80 19.75 18.20
C MET A 210 8.60 21.06 18.40
N LEU A 211 9.67 21.00 19.20
CA LEU A 211 10.55 22.15 19.47
C LEU A 211 11.25 22.64 18.19
N ASN A 212 11.80 21.73 17.40
CA ASN A 212 12.51 22.09 16.16
C ASN A 212 11.56 22.67 15.12
N ILE A 213 10.37 22.09 14.97
CA ILE A 213 9.33 22.61 14.07
C ILE A 213 8.92 24.02 14.51
N HIS A 214 8.67 24.23 15.81
CA HIS A 214 8.32 25.54 16.36
C HIS A 214 9.41 26.58 16.11
N ARG A 215 10.68 26.23 16.34
CA ARG A 215 11.84 27.09 16.05
C ARG A 215 11.90 27.43 14.56
N HIS A 216 11.76 26.43 13.69
CA HIS A 216 11.80 26.60 12.24
C HIS A 216 10.68 27.53 11.74
N LEU A 217 9.43 27.30 12.14
CA LEU A 217 8.29 28.12 11.72
C LEU A 217 8.41 29.57 12.22
N LYS A 218 8.90 29.79 13.45
CA LYS A 218 9.19 31.15 13.95
C LYS A 218 10.24 31.87 13.10
N LEU A 219 11.29 31.18 12.66
CA LEU A 219 12.31 31.75 11.79
C LEU A 219 11.75 32.07 10.39
N MET A 220 10.90 31.21 9.83
CA MET A 220 10.25 31.46 8.54
C MET A 220 9.25 32.64 8.60
N GLY A 221 8.65 32.88 9.76
CA GLY A 221 7.78 34.04 10.01
C GLY A 221 8.53 35.36 10.27
N ALA A 222 9.85 35.33 10.48
CA ALA A 222 10.63 36.54 10.75
C ALA A 222 10.78 37.43 9.50
N PRO A 223 10.97 38.75 9.66
CA PRO A 223 11.28 39.64 8.54
C PRO A 223 12.56 39.19 7.82
N LEU A 224 12.50 39.11 6.48
CA LEU A 224 13.63 38.66 5.66
C LEU A 224 14.85 39.58 5.84
N VAL A 225 14.63 40.89 5.86
CA VAL A 225 15.65 41.89 6.19
C VAL A 225 15.06 42.85 7.21
N THR A 226 15.78 43.13 8.29
CA THR A 226 15.38 44.10 9.31
C THR A 226 16.16 45.40 9.14
N GLU A 227 15.48 46.53 8.94
CA GLU A 227 16.15 47.83 8.91
C GLU A 227 16.45 48.32 10.33
N VAL A 228 17.69 48.74 10.55
CA VAL A 228 18.18 49.15 11.86
C VAL A 228 18.81 50.53 11.76
N ALA A 229 18.40 51.42 12.66
CA ALA A 229 18.94 52.77 12.83
C ALA A 229 19.54 53.01 14.23
N GLU A 230 19.67 51.96 15.04
CA GLU A 230 20.23 52.00 16.39
C GLU A 230 21.60 51.30 16.44
N ASP A 231 22.29 51.44 17.57
CA ASP A 231 23.56 50.76 17.82
C ASP A 231 23.42 49.23 17.67
N PRO A 232 24.21 48.56 16.80
CA PRO A 232 24.20 47.11 16.61
C PRO A 232 24.29 46.30 17.90
N GLU A 233 24.93 46.82 18.96
CA GLU A 233 25.00 46.16 20.27
C GLU A 233 23.63 46.04 20.94
N LYS A 234 22.75 47.02 20.74
CA LYS A 234 21.39 47.08 21.33
C LYS A 234 20.34 46.33 20.53
N VAL A 235 20.66 45.92 19.30
CA VAL A 235 19.74 45.19 18.43
C VAL A 235 19.50 43.79 18.96
N SER A 236 18.25 43.48 19.27
CA SER A 236 17.78 42.14 19.60
C SER A 236 16.74 41.71 18.57
N THR A 237 17.02 40.62 17.85
CA THR A 237 16.10 40.04 16.86
C THR A 237 15.71 38.63 17.26
N VAL A 238 14.64 38.09 16.65
CA VAL A 238 14.20 36.71 16.85
C VAL A 238 15.32 35.71 16.56
N HIS A 239 16.19 36.00 15.59
CA HIS A 239 17.34 35.16 15.25
C HIS A 239 18.31 35.03 16.43
N LEU A 240 18.71 36.15 17.05
CA LEU A 240 19.62 36.14 18.21
C LEU A 240 18.98 35.46 19.43
N GLN A 241 17.68 35.67 19.65
CA GLN A 241 16.93 35.02 20.74
C GLN A 241 16.84 33.50 20.57
N LEU A 242 16.92 33.01 19.33
CA LEU A 242 16.94 31.60 18.98
C LEU A 242 18.37 31.08 18.75
N GLY A 243 19.40 31.79 19.23
CA GLY A 243 20.79 31.34 19.15
C GLY A 243 21.42 31.40 17.76
N LEU A 244 20.86 32.16 16.82
CA LEU A 244 21.42 32.33 15.48
C LEU A 244 22.16 33.67 15.34
N PRO A 245 23.26 33.72 14.56
CA PRO A 245 24.00 34.97 14.36
C PRO A 245 23.19 35.99 13.53
N LEU A 246 23.55 37.26 13.68
CA LEU A 246 22.97 38.39 12.94
C LEU A 246 24.03 39.07 12.08
N VAL A 247 23.77 39.11 10.77
CA VAL A 247 24.62 39.75 9.76
C VAL A 247 24.06 41.13 9.43
N PHE A 248 24.86 42.17 9.63
CA PHE A 248 24.53 43.54 9.27
C PHE A 248 25.20 43.91 7.95
N ILE A 249 24.43 44.34 6.97
CA ILE A 249 24.92 44.96 5.74
C ILE A 249 24.90 46.47 5.94
N LEU A 250 26.07 47.09 5.82
CA LEU A 250 26.27 48.51 6.06
C LEU A 250 25.84 49.31 4.84
N SER A 251 24.84 50.16 5.00
CA SER A 251 24.25 50.94 3.91
C SER A 251 24.43 52.45 4.09
N GLN A 252 24.55 53.14 2.96
CA GLN A 252 24.62 54.60 2.87
C GLN A 252 23.43 55.14 2.07
N LYS A 253 23.03 56.39 2.30
CA LYS A 253 21.89 57.01 1.60
C LYS A 253 22.00 56.94 0.08
N GLU A 254 23.22 57.01 -0.47
CA GLU A 254 23.48 56.95 -1.91
C GLU A 254 23.34 55.54 -2.50
N THR A 255 23.58 54.49 -1.71
CA THR A 255 23.59 53.08 -2.16
C THR A 255 22.46 52.24 -1.59
N TYR A 256 21.58 52.83 -0.79
CA TYR A 256 20.49 52.17 -0.09
C TYR A 256 19.70 51.15 -0.93
N GLU A 257 19.28 51.50 -2.14
CA GLU A 257 18.53 50.58 -3.01
C GLU A 257 19.35 49.37 -3.49
N ALA A 258 20.66 49.55 -3.71
CA ALA A 258 21.54 48.46 -4.07
C ALA A 258 21.83 47.57 -2.86
N ASP A 259 22.13 48.18 -1.71
CA ASP A 259 22.45 47.48 -0.47
C ASP A 259 21.26 46.68 0.05
N ARG A 260 20.04 47.24 -0.08
CA ARG A 260 18.80 46.53 0.26
C ARG A 260 18.60 45.28 -0.59
N ARG A 261 18.82 45.35 -1.90
CA ARG A 261 18.73 44.17 -2.79
C ARG A 261 19.78 43.12 -2.44
N THR A 262 21.00 43.55 -2.13
CA THR A 262 22.05 42.64 -1.67
C THR A 262 21.68 41.98 -0.34
N ALA A 263 21.10 42.73 0.59
CA ALA A 263 20.62 42.19 1.85
C ALA A 263 19.48 41.19 1.67
N GLU A 264 18.53 41.47 0.78
CA GLU A 264 17.47 40.52 0.44
C GLU A 264 18.04 39.24 -0.20
N PHE A 265 19.02 39.37 -1.09
CA PHE A 265 19.68 38.23 -1.72
C PHE A 265 20.39 37.34 -0.68
N VAL A 266 21.21 37.93 0.18
CA VAL A 266 21.93 37.22 1.25
C VAL A 266 20.95 36.59 2.25
N ALA A 267 19.90 37.32 2.64
CA ALA A 267 18.87 36.83 3.55
C ALA A 267 18.15 35.59 3.03
N TRP A 268 17.90 35.54 1.72
CA TRP A 268 17.30 34.37 1.08
C TRP A 268 18.19 33.12 1.09
N GLN A 269 19.51 33.29 1.08
CA GLN A 269 20.47 32.18 1.16
C GLN A 269 20.68 31.71 2.60
N LEU A 270 20.62 32.64 3.56
CA LEU A 270 20.82 32.37 4.98
C LEU A 270 19.50 32.11 5.75
N LEU A 271 18.39 31.94 5.04
CA LEU A 271 17.08 31.76 5.66
C LEU A 271 17.05 30.55 6.60
N GLY A 272 16.74 30.78 7.88
CA GLY A 272 16.77 29.75 8.92
C GLY A 272 18.15 29.45 9.50
N LYS A 273 19.23 30.04 8.97
CA LYS A 273 20.62 29.88 9.44
C LYS A 273 21.16 31.14 10.14
N ALA A 274 20.80 32.33 9.66
CA ALA A 274 21.18 33.60 10.27
C ALA A 274 20.15 34.70 9.97
N GLY A 275 20.09 35.71 10.83
CA GLY A 275 19.33 36.93 10.55
C GLY A 275 20.14 37.89 9.68
N VAL A 276 19.46 38.66 8.83
CA VAL A 276 20.10 39.75 8.06
C VAL A 276 19.42 41.08 8.39
N ALA A 277 20.25 42.08 8.70
CA ALA A 277 19.82 43.43 9.01
C ALA A 277 20.53 44.45 8.12
N LEU A 278 19.81 45.51 7.72
CA LEU A 278 20.36 46.63 6.97
C LEU A 278 20.64 47.77 7.96
N LEU A 279 21.91 48.12 8.15
CA LEU A 279 22.33 49.15 9.09
C LEU A 279 22.67 50.45 8.35
N SER A 280 21.95 51.53 8.66
CA SER A 280 22.24 52.85 8.07
C SER A 280 23.43 53.51 8.76
N ARG A 281 24.46 53.86 7.97
CA ARG A 281 25.66 54.56 8.46
C ARG A 281 25.41 56.02 8.82
N ASP A 282 24.38 56.62 8.23
CA ASP A 282 24.12 58.06 8.35
C ASP A 282 23.40 58.43 9.66
N LEU A 283 22.85 57.44 10.37
CA LEU A 283 22.02 57.62 11.55
C LEU A 283 22.72 57.26 12.87
N VAL A 284 23.88 56.59 12.81
CA VAL A 284 24.61 56.11 13.99
C VAL A 284 26.01 56.69 13.97
N ASP A 285 26.40 57.42 15.03
CA ASP A 285 27.77 57.94 15.27
C ASP A 285 28.73 56.78 15.62
N LEU A 286 28.86 55.83 14.70
CA LEU A 286 29.69 54.66 14.84
C LEU A 286 31.12 55.02 14.45
N ASN A 287 32.05 54.92 15.40
CA ASN A 287 33.51 54.98 15.20
C ASN A 287 34.04 53.74 14.43
N VAL A 288 33.29 53.27 13.45
CA VAL A 288 33.57 52.06 12.68
C VAL A 288 34.50 52.42 11.53
N LEU A 289 35.47 51.53 11.25
CA LEU A 289 36.35 51.64 10.09
C LEU A 289 35.52 51.94 8.83
N LEU A 290 35.76 53.11 8.21
CA LEU A 290 35.11 53.57 6.96
C LEU A 290 35.14 52.54 5.81
N ARG A 291 35.94 51.48 5.94
CA ARG A 291 36.16 50.44 4.93
C ARG A 291 35.32 49.17 5.11
N SER A 292 34.76 48.92 6.30
CA SER A 292 33.96 47.72 6.55
C SER A 292 32.60 47.82 5.83
N ASN A 293 32.13 46.72 5.25
CA ASN A 293 30.84 46.65 4.56
C ASN A 293 29.88 45.64 5.20
N VAL A 294 30.38 44.74 6.05
CA VAL A 294 29.59 43.77 6.81
C VAL A 294 29.97 43.82 8.29
N ALA A 295 29.00 43.67 9.18
CA ALA A 295 29.24 43.42 10.60
C ALA A 295 28.53 42.14 11.05
N LEU A 296 29.18 41.33 11.88
CA LEU A 296 28.61 40.08 12.40
C LEU A 296 28.47 40.18 13.92
N LYS A 297 27.27 39.89 14.42
CA LYS A 297 26.97 39.71 15.83
C LYS A 297 26.65 38.24 16.10
N THR A 298 27.38 37.63 17.02
CA THR A 298 27.13 36.27 17.52
C THR A 298 26.12 36.28 18.67
N PRO A 299 25.44 35.15 18.94
CA PRO A 299 24.49 35.05 20.04
C PRO A 299 25.15 35.15 21.43
N ASP A 300 26.44 34.84 21.56
CA ASP A 300 27.16 34.84 22.84
C ASP A 300 27.27 36.23 23.48
N GLU A 301 26.84 36.33 24.74
CA GLU A 301 26.94 37.55 25.53
C GLU A 301 28.41 37.91 25.81
N GLY A 302 28.81 39.13 25.45
CA GLY A 302 30.16 39.67 25.71
C GLY A 302 31.15 39.54 24.55
N VAL A 303 30.78 38.91 23.43
CA VAL A 303 31.62 38.89 22.21
C VAL A 303 31.43 40.20 21.43
N PRO A 304 32.49 40.97 21.15
CA PRO A 304 32.39 42.22 20.41
C PRO A 304 32.00 41.96 18.95
N ILE A 305 31.23 42.88 18.38
CA ILE A 305 30.77 42.82 16.99
C ILE A 305 31.96 42.85 16.04
N LYS A 306 32.03 41.88 15.14
CA LYS A 306 33.12 41.74 14.17
C LYS A 306 32.80 42.54 12.91
N TYR A 307 33.58 43.58 12.63
CA TYR A 307 33.46 44.37 11.40
C TYR A 307 34.41 43.83 10.33
N LEU A 308 33.87 43.46 9.18
CA LEU A 308 34.58 42.78 8.10
C LEU A 308 34.50 43.58 6.80
N VAL A 309 35.48 43.35 5.93
CA VAL A 309 35.50 43.82 4.54
C VAL A 309 35.44 42.57 3.67
N LEU A 310 34.30 42.34 3.02
CA LEU A 310 34.06 41.17 2.16
C LEU A 310 33.87 41.62 0.71
N GLU A 311 34.42 40.88 -0.24
CA GLU A 311 34.35 41.28 -1.66
C GLU A 311 33.09 40.77 -2.37
N ASP A 312 32.57 39.61 -1.94
CA ASP A 312 31.39 38.93 -2.51
C ASP A 312 30.38 38.54 -1.41
N THR A 313 29.12 38.51 -1.79
CA THR A 313 28.02 37.87 -1.04
C THR A 313 28.29 36.40 -0.70
N ASP A 314 29.02 35.66 -1.54
CA ASP A 314 29.35 34.25 -1.29
C ASP A 314 30.27 34.10 -0.05
N GLU A 315 31.13 35.08 0.24
CA GLU A 315 31.98 35.09 1.45
C GLU A 315 31.16 35.31 2.73
N VAL A 316 30.02 36.00 2.64
CA VAL A 316 29.10 36.19 3.77
C VAL A 316 28.43 34.86 4.13
N ILE A 317 28.08 34.07 3.11
CA ILE A 317 27.40 32.79 3.27
C ILE A 317 28.35 31.78 3.93
N THR A 318 29.56 31.65 3.41
CA THR A 318 30.57 30.73 3.96
C THR A 318 30.95 31.07 5.40
N LEU A 319 31.03 32.36 5.76
CA LEU A 319 31.33 32.82 7.12
C LEU A 319 30.30 32.33 8.16
N VAL A 320 29.04 32.17 7.76
CA VAL A 320 27.98 31.66 8.63
C VAL A 320 27.98 30.13 8.63
N GLU A 321 28.17 29.49 7.47
CA GLU A 321 28.14 28.03 7.35
C GLU A 321 29.35 27.32 7.99
N ASP A 322 30.55 27.90 7.93
CA ASP A 322 31.76 27.30 8.52
C ASP A 322 31.79 27.36 10.06
N LYS A 323 31.04 28.29 10.69
CA LYS A 323 30.92 28.29 12.16
C LYS A 323 30.00 27.20 12.69
N ASN A 324 28.95 26.83 11.95
CA ASN A 324 28.07 25.72 12.32
C ASN A 324 28.78 24.36 12.25
N LYS A 325 29.85 24.23 11.46
CA LYS A 325 30.70 23.03 11.45
C LYS A 325 31.53 22.84 12.72
N VAL A 326 31.69 23.88 13.54
CA VAL A 326 32.47 23.78 14.80
C VAL A 326 31.58 23.39 15.98
N GLU A 327 30.27 23.66 15.93
CA GLU A 327 29.31 23.21 16.96
C GLU A 327 28.78 21.78 16.70
N GLN A 328 28.74 21.31 15.45
CA GLN A 328 28.42 19.90 15.15
C GLN A 328 29.49 18.89 15.59
N ILE A 329 30.68 19.33 16.03
CA ILE A 329 31.71 18.43 16.54
C ILE A 329 31.63 18.29 18.08
N GLN A 330 30.74 19.03 18.76
CA GLN A 330 30.58 18.95 20.22
C GLN A 330 29.25 18.32 20.68
N GLU A 331 28.27 18.15 19.80
CA GLU A 331 27.05 17.36 20.10
C GLU A 331 27.15 15.91 19.58
N ASP A 332 28.11 15.60 18.69
CA ASP A 332 28.31 14.26 18.12
C ASP A 332 29.35 13.41 18.91
N GLU A 333 29.92 13.89 20.04
CA GLU A 333 30.88 13.14 20.87
C GLU A 333 30.32 12.60 22.20
N GLU A 334 29.01 12.70 22.47
CA GLU A 334 28.38 12.10 23.67
C GLU A 334 27.40 10.94 23.37
N GLU A 335 27.22 10.52 22.10
CA GLU A 335 26.36 9.37 21.74
C GLU A 335 27.10 8.22 21.00
N ASP A 336 28.43 8.18 21.03
CA ASP A 336 29.24 7.14 20.38
C ASP A 336 29.92 6.18 21.39
N GLU A 337 29.18 5.61 22.34
CA GLU A 337 29.58 4.36 23.03
C GLU A 337 28.35 3.56 23.47
N GLU A 338 27.56 3.04 22.51
CA GLU A 338 26.74 1.81 22.68
C GLU A 338 25.99 1.46 21.36
N ASP A 339 26.68 1.31 20.21
CA ASP A 339 26.01 0.82 18.98
C ASP A 339 27.00 0.20 17.97
N GLU A 340 27.69 -0.87 18.38
CA GLU A 340 28.29 -1.82 17.44
C GLU A 340 27.87 -3.25 17.83
N ASP A 341 26.61 -3.60 17.57
CA ASP A 341 26.17 -4.99 17.34
C ASP A 341 24.68 -5.09 16.93
N GLU A 342 24.18 -4.32 15.95
CA GLU A 342 22.81 -4.57 15.43
C GLU A 342 22.52 -4.12 13.98
N LYS A 343 23.54 -4.19 13.10
CA LYS A 343 23.36 -3.97 11.65
C LYS A 343 23.40 -5.26 10.83
N GLU A 344 22.58 -6.26 11.15
CA GLU A 344 22.14 -7.28 10.18
C GLU A 344 20.82 -7.96 10.59
N THR A 345 19.72 -7.22 10.77
CA THR A 345 18.37 -7.79 10.59
C THR A 345 17.31 -6.70 10.64
N ASN A 346 16.98 -6.08 9.51
CA ASN A 346 15.60 -5.62 9.34
C ASN A 346 15.15 -5.57 7.88
N ASN A 347 15.13 -6.76 7.27
CA ASN A 347 14.44 -7.00 6.00
C ASN A 347 13.50 -8.22 6.11
N GLN A 348 12.98 -8.47 7.32
CA GLN A 348 12.09 -9.60 7.60
C GLN A 348 10.68 -9.22 8.08
N ASP A 349 10.28 -7.95 7.94
CA ASP A 349 8.87 -7.55 8.04
C ASP A 349 8.21 -7.38 6.65
N ILE A 350 8.58 -8.24 5.70
CA ILE A 350 7.81 -8.42 4.47
C ILE A 350 6.67 -9.37 4.79
N GLN A 351 5.46 -8.81 4.79
CA GLN A 351 4.18 -9.47 4.96
C GLN A 351 4.14 -10.84 4.25
N ASP A 352 3.80 -11.87 5.03
CA ASP A 352 3.79 -13.32 4.70
C ASP A 352 2.90 -13.76 3.52
N ASP A 353 2.36 -12.83 2.73
CA ASP A 353 1.55 -13.13 1.56
C ASP A 353 2.28 -12.67 0.29
N GLN A 354 2.76 -13.64 -0.50
CA GLN A 354 3.34 -13.40 -1.83
C GLN A 354 2.39 -12.61 -2.76
N VAL A 355 1.07 -12.73 -2.55
CA VAL A 355 0.07 -11.92 -3.25
C VAL A 355 0.13 -10.47 -2.75
N VAL A 356 0.21 -10.23 -1.45
CA VAL A 356 0.32 -8.88 -0.87
C VAL A 356 1.64 -8.21 -1.25
N GLU A 357 2.75 -8.93 -1.23
CA GLU A 357 4.06 -8.43 -1.70
C GLU A 357 3.99 -8.04 -3.19
N ALA A 358 3.47 -8.94 -4.05
CA ALA A 358 3.30 -8.67 -5.47
C ALA A 358 2.33 -7.50 -5.72
N VAL A 359 1.25 -7.42 -4.95
CA VAL A 359 0.29 -6.31 -5.03
C VAL A 359 0.93 -5.00 -4.61
N SER A 360 1.69 -4.97 -3.50
CA SER A 360 2.39 -3.79 -2.98
C SER A 360 3.44 -3.29 -3.96
N ARG A 361 4.26 -4.20 -4.52
CA ARG A 361 5.25 -3.88 -5.56
C ARG A 361 4.60 -3.21 -6.77
N ASP A 362 3.47 -3.75 -7.21
CA ASP A 362 2.79 -3.32 -8.42
C ASP A 362 1.71 -2.24 -8.14
N LYS A 363 1.46 -1.86 -6.88
CA LYS A 363 0.49 -0.81 -6.47
C LYS A 363 0.87 0.55 -7.06
N LYS A 364 2.15 0.71 -7.42
CA LYS A 364 2.75 1.89 -8.05
C LYS A 364 2.52 2.00 -9.56
N ARG A 365 1.91 1.00 -10.21
CA ARG A 365 1.55 1.07 -11.63
C ARG A 365 0.17 1.70 -11.78
N GLU A 366 0.10 2.82 -12.49
CA GLU A 366 -1.17 3.37 -12.98
C GLU A 366 -1.84 2.34 -13.89
N LEU A 367 -3.08 1.98 -13.54
CA LEU A 367 -3.90 1.09 -14.36
C LEU A 367 -4.74 1.94 -15.33
N PRO A 368 -4.84 1.59 -16.61
CA PRO A 368 -5.69 2.28 -17.58
C PRO A 368 -7.16 1.96 -17.31
N LEU A 369 -7.75 2.65 -16.33
CA LEU A 369 -9.12 2.43 -15.86
C LEU A 369 -10.18 3.09 -16.75
N GLU A 370 -9.80 3.76 -17.84
CA GLU A 370 -10.73 4.52 -18.70
C GLU A 370 -11.77 3.62 -19.38
N GLN A 371 -11.45 2.34 -19.55
CA GLN A 371 -12.32 1.34 -20.18
C GLN A 371 -13.31 0.69 -19.20
N ILE A 372 -13.20 0.98 -17.90
CA ILE A 372 -14.08 0.46 -16.85
C ILE A 372 -14.82 1.64 -16.21
N LEU A 373 -16.14 1.69 -16.38
CA LEU A 373 -16.95 2.78 -15.87
C LEU A 373 -16.97 2.78 -14.33
N ALA A 374 -16.54 3.90 -13.72
CA ALA A 374 -16.69 4.09 -12.29
C ALA A 374 -18.14 4.47 -11.96
N LEU A 375 -18.80 3.67 -11.12
CA LEU A 375 -20.16 3.92 -10.67
C LEU A 375 -20.16 4.49 -9.25
N THR A 376 -21.03 5.48 -9.05
CA THR A 376 -21.29 6.13 -7.76
C THR A 376 -22.72 5.83 -7.32
N GLU A 377 -23.12 6.28 -6.12
CA GLU A 377 -24.47 6.03 -5.64
C GLU A 377 -25.56 6.63 -6.54
N GLU A 378 -25.25 7.73 -7.23
CA GLU A 378 -26.16 8.40 -8.17
C GLU A 378 -26.22 7.72 -9.53
N THR A 379 -25.10 7.19 -10.04
CA THR A 379 -25.01 6.66 -11.42
C THR A 379 -25.24 5.15 -11.51
N PHE A 380 -25.18 4.43 -10.39
CA PHE A 380 -25.29 2.97 -10.36
C PHE A 380 -26.62 2.48 -10.97
N HIS A 381 -27.76 2.99 -10.53
CA HIS A 381 -29.07 2.53 -11.03
C HIS A 381 -29.33 2.90 -12.49
N SER A 382 -28.90 4.09 -12.94
CA SER A 382 -29.06 4.48 -14.35
C SER A 382 -28.21 3.62 -15.27
N ALA A 383 -26.97 3.32 -14.89
CA ALA A 383 -26.08 2.45 -15.66
C ALA A 383 -26.64 1.03 -15.85
N LEU A 384 -27.31 0.48 -14.83
CA LEU A 384 -27.97 -0.83 -14.92
C LEU A 384 -29.21 -0.83 -15.83
N LEU A 385 -29.86 0.33 -16.05
CA LEU A 385 -31.05 0.45 -16.90
C LEU A 385 -30.72 0.71 -18.37
N GLU A 386 -29.62 1.41 -18.61
CA GLU A 386 -29.13 1.78 -19.96
C GLU A 386 -28.50 0.61 -20.70
N ALA A 387 -27.67 -0.18 -20.03
CA ALA A 387 -27.02 -1.35 -20.61
C ALA A 387 -27.92 -2.59 -20.55
N ALA A 388 -27.79 -3.48 -21.55
CA ALA A 388 -28.48 -4.77 -21.53
C ALA A 388 -27.91 -5.70 -20.43
N ARG A 389 -26.58 -5.70 -20.30
CA ARG A 389 -25.85 -6.36 -19.22
C ARG A 389 -24.72 -5.50 -18.70
N THR A 390 -24.51 -5.51 -17.40
CA THR A 390 -23.42 -4.78 -16.73
C THR A 390 -22.69 -5.71 -15.79
N ALA A 391 -21.38 -5.88 -16.00
CA ALA A 391 -20.52 -6.54 -15.03
C ALA A 391 -19.92 -5.48 -14.09
N VAL A 392 -20.15 -5.62 -12.80
CA VAL A 392 -19.70 -4.67 -11.77
C VAL A 392 -18.71 -5.35 -10.85
N LEU A 393 -17.50 -4.79 -10.77
CA LEU A 393 -16.50 -5.12 -9.76
C LEU A 393 -16.70 -4.23 -8.52
N PHE A 394 -17.10 -4.84 -7.42
CA PHE A 394 -17.13 -4.23 -6.09
C PHE A 394 -15.80 -4.49 -5.39
N TYR A 395 -15.06 -3.43 -5.10
CA TYR A 395 -13.70 -3.54 -4.57
C TYR A 395 -13.44 -2.49 -3.49
N ALA A 396 -12.38 -2.68 -2.70
CA ALA A 396 -11.89 -1.67 -1.77
C ALA A 396 -10.48 -1.22 -2.19
N SER A 397 -10.24 0.09 -2.22
CA SER A 397 -8.97 0.68 -2.71
C SER A 397 -7.75 0.38 -1.84
N TRP A 398 -7.95 -0.07 -0.60
CA TRP A 398 -6.90 -0.41 0.35
C TRP A 398 -6.63 -1.92 0.48
N GLU A 399 -7.48 -2.77 -0.11
CA GLU A 399 -7.43 -4.22 0.06
C GLU A 399 -6.60 -4.86 -1.07
N ALA A 400 -5.63 -5.70 -0.72
CA ALA A 400 -4.61 -6.15 -1.66
C ALA A 400 -5.19 -7.05 -2.78
N VAL A 401 -6.09 -7.97 -2.44
CA VAL A 401 -6.74 -8.85 -3.42
C VAL A 401 -7.59 -8.03 -4.38
N SER A 402 -8.31 -7.03 -3.89
CA SER A 402 -9.10 -6.08 -4.69
C SER A 402 -8.25 -5.37 -5.73
N LEU A 403 -7.05 -4.90 -5.35
CA LEU A 403 -6.12 -4.28 -6.29
C LEU A 403 -5.58 -5.28 -7.32
N ALA A 404 -5.28 -6.53 -6.91
CA ALA A 404 -4.87 -7.59 -7.84
C ALA A 404 -5.97 -7.87 -8.88
N VAL A 405 -7.20 -8.07 -8.42
CA VAL A 405 -8.36 -8.37 -9.28
C VAL A 405 -8.67 -7.19 -10.19
N LEU A 406 -8.51 -5.94 -9.73
CA LEU A 406 -8.68 -4.75 -10.57
C LEU A 406 -7.72 -4.74 -11.77
N ARG A 407 -6.51 -5.31 -11.65
CA ARG A 407 -5.59 -5.48 -12.79
C ARG A 407 -6.13 -6.45 -13.81
N SER A 408 -6.49 -7.66 -13.38
CA SER A 408 -7.08 -8.67 -14.26
C SER A 408 -8.37 -8.16 -14.90
N TYR A 409 -9.17 -7.37 -14.17
CA TYR A 409 -10.39 -6.76 -14.69
C TYR A 409 -10.12 -5.70 -15.77
N THR A 410 -9.00 -4.98 -15.66
CA THR A 410 -8.54 -4.06 -16.71
C THR A 410 -8.10 -4.82 -17.97
N GLU A 411 -7.36 -5.91 -17.81
CA GLU A 411 -6.98 -6.77 -18.95
C GLU A 411 -8.21 -7.41 -19.63
N VAL A 412 -9.23 -7.78 -18.85
CA VAL A 412 -10.53 -8.22 -19.38
C VAL A 412 -11.18 -7.11 -20.21
N ALA A 413 -11.13 -5.85 -19.76
CA ALA A 413 -11.65 -4.73 -20.51
C ALA A 413 -10.95 -4.55 -21.86
N ASP A 414 -9.63 -4.73 -21.90
CA ASP A 414 -8.84 -4.71 -23.13
C ASP A 414 -9.21 -5.87 -24.08
N HIS A 415 -9.40 -7.08 -23.55
CA HIS A 415 -9.82 -8.25 -24.33
C HIS A 415 -11.23 -8.11 -24.90
N LEU A 416 -12.12 -7.45 -24.18
CA LEU A 416 -13.51 -7.23 -24.58
C LEU A 416 -13.70 -5.95 -25.40
N LYS A 417 -12.62 -5.25 -25.75
CA LYS A 417 -12.67 -4.02 -26.54
C LYS A 417 -13.28 -4.28 -27.92
N GLY A 418 -14.47 -3.74 -28.15
CA GLY A 418 -15.23 -3.92 -29.39
C GLY A 418 -16.21 -5.09 -29.38
N ALA A 419 -16.22 -5.92 -28.33
CA ALA A 419 -17.32 -6.84 -28.07
C ALA A 419 -18.57 -6.03 -27.69
N ARG A 420 -19.70 -6.32 -28.35
CA ARG A 420 -20.97 -5.66 -28.07
C ARG A 420 -21.74 -6.49 -27.04
N GLY A 421 -22.33 -5.85 -26.04
CA GLY A 421 -23.35 -6.48 -25.20
C GLY A 421 -23.12 -6.47 -23.69
N VAL A 422 -21.92 -6.09 -23.21
CA VAL A 422 -21.63 -5.99 -21.76
C VAL A 422 -20.92 -4.67 -21.44
N LEU A 423 -21.44 -3.95 -20.45
CA LEU A 423 -20.79 -2.80 -19.85
C LEU A 423 -19.92 -3.26 -18.67
N LEU A 424 -18.62 -2.97 -18.71
CA LEU A 424 -17.75 -3.20 -17.56
C LEU A 424 -17.75 -1.98 -16.64
N SER A 425 -17.95 -2.21 -15.36
CA SER A 425 -18.05 -1.17 -14.35
C SER A 425 -17.37 -1.56 -13.04
N ARG A 426 -17.06 -0.56 -12.21
CA ARG A 426 -16.48 -0.73 -10.89
C ARG A 426 -17.13 0.18 -9.86
N VAL A 427 -17.23 -0.29 -8.63
CA VAL A 427 -17.72 0.46 -7.46
C VAL A 427 -16.66 0.33 -6.37
N ASN A 428 -16.12 1.46 -5.91
CA ASN A 428 -15.29 1.48 -4.72
C ASN A 428 -16.20 1.47 -3.48
N CYS A 429 -16.22 0.36 -2.76
CA CYS A 429 -17.03 0.18 -1.56
C CYS A 429 -16.51 0.97 -0.35
N TRP A 430 -15.28 1.47 -0.42
CA TRP A 430 -14.76 2.45 0.55
C TRP A 430 -15.45 3.80 0.40
N ASP A 431 -15.61 4.27 -0.84
CA ASP A 431 -16.24 5.56 -1.15
C ASP A 431 -17.78 5.46 -1.08
N TRP A 432 -18.34 4.32 -1.49
CA TRP A 432 -19.79 4.10 -1.62
C TRP A 432 -20.30 2.87 -0.85
N PRO A 433 -20.14 2.81 0.49
CA PRO A 433 -20.51 1.64 1.29
C PRO A 433 -22.03 1.34 1.25
N GLY A 434 -22.86 2.36 1.00
CA GLY A 434 -24.32 2.22 0.89
C GLY A 434 -24.75 1.32 -0.27
N ILE A 435 -24.11 1.44 -1.44
CA ILE A 435 -24.38 0.57 -2.60
C ILE A 435 -24.00 -0.87 -2.26
N CYS A 436 -22.79 -1.07 -1.74
CA CYS A 436 -22.26 -2.40 -1.45
C CYS A 436 -23.10 -3.12 -0.38
N THR A 437 -23.62 -2.39 0.60
CA THR A 437 -24.57 -2.95 1.59
C THR A 437 -25.90 -3.34 0.95
N LYS A 438 -26.49 -2.46 0.11
CA LYS A 438 -27.76 -2.74 -0.60
C LYS A 438 -27.64 -3.95 -1.54
N GLU A 439 -26.50 -4.08 -2.20
CA GLU A 439 -26.17 -5.20 -3.08
C GLU A 439 -25.64 -6.43 -2.33
N ASN A 440 -25.73 -6.51 -0.99
CA ASN A 440 -25.26 -7.64 -0.19
C ASN A 440 -23.80 -8.07 -0.49
N VAL A 441 -22.89 -7.10 -0.62
CA VAL A 441 -21.46 -7.35 -0.76
C VAL A 441 -20.83 -7.36 0.64
N THR A 442 -20.46 -8.55 1.11
CA THR A 442 -19.90 -8.76 2.46
C THR A 442 -18.39 -9.01 2.46
N GLN A 443 -17.80 -9.22 1.29
CA GLN A 443 -16.38 -9.52 1.10
C GLN A 443 -15.88 -8.83 -0.17
N PHE A 444 -14.61 -8.44 -0.16
CA PHE A 444 -13.97 -7.80 -1.31
C PHE A 444 -12.81 -8.67 -1.82
N PRO A 445 -12.56 -8.67 -3.13
CA PRO A 445 -13.44 -8.15 -4.18
C PRO A 445 -14.67 -9.06 -4.42
N THR A 446 -15.74 -8.50 -4.97
CA THR A 446 -16.91 -9.25 -5.46
C THR A 446 -17.28 -8.78 -6.86
N ILE A 447 -17.45 -9.69 -7.82
CA ILE A 447 -17.93 -9.36 -9.16
C ILE A 447 -19.37 -9.88 -9.32
N LYS A 448 -20.24 -9.02 -9.85
CA LYS A 448 -21.63 -9.37 -10.18
C LYS A 448 -21.99 -8.95 -11.59
N ILE A 449 -22.76 -9.77 -12.28
CA ILE A 449 -23.35 -9.45 -13.57
C ILE A 449 -24.83 -9.17 -13.38
N TYR A 450 -25.27 -8.01 -13.87
CA TYR A 450 -26.65 -7.57 -13.85
C TYR A 450 -27.21 -7.66 -15.27
N GLU A 451 -28.37 -8.28 -15.40
CA GLU A 451 -29.16 -8.30 -16.63
C GLU A 451 -30.46 -7.54 -16.40
N LYS A 452 -30.87 -6.76 -17.40
CA LYS A 452 -32.00 -5.84 -17.29
C LYS A 452 -33.30 -6.58 -16.95
N GLY A 453 -33.80 -6.38 -15.73
CA GLY A 453 -35.05 -6.98 -15.25
C GLY A 453 -34.90 -8.37 -14.63
N GLU A 454 -33.67 -8.90 -14.53
CA GLU A 454 -33.36 -10.18 -13.91
C GLU A 454 -32.54 -10.03 -12.62
N ARG A 455 -32.33 -11.13 -11.89
CA ARG A 455 -31.50 -11.16 -10.69
C ARG A 455 -30.03 -11.12 -11.07
N SER A 456 -29.21 -10.42 -10.28
CA SER A 456 -27.76 -10.40 -10.47
C SER A 456 -27.14 -11.78 -10.22
N VAL A 457 -26.19 -12.19 -11.05
CA VAL A 457 -25.39 -13.40 -10.84
C VAL A 457 -24.03 -13.03 -10.25
N MET A 458 -23.65 -13.67 -9.16
CA MET A 458 -22.35 -13.46 -8.51
C MET A 458 -21.30 -14.40 -9.10
N TYR A 459 -20.13 -13.85 -9.42
CA TYR A 459 -18.99 -14.64 -9.87
C TYR A 459 -18.25 -15.27 -8.70
N ASN A 460 -18.11 -16.60 -8.73
CA ASN A 460 -17.42 -17.40 -7.71
C ASN A 460 -16.20 -18.16 -8.27
N GLY A 461 -15.73 -17.79 -9.47
CA GLY A 461 -14.59 -18.43 -10.12
C GLY A 461 -13.24 -17.81 -9.74
N MET A 462 -12.19 -18.22 -10.44
CA MET A 462 -10.84 -17.68 -10.26
C MET A 462 -10.73 -16.28 -10.85
N TRP A 463 -10.01 -15.38 -10.20
CA TRP A 463 -9.93 -13.97 -10.63
C TRP A 463 -8.98 -13.69 -11.81
N GLY A 464 -8.51 -14.73 -12.50
CA GLY A 464 -7.63 -14.57 -13.65
C GLY A 464 -8.37 -14.04 -14.89
N THR A 465 -7.65 -13.33 -15.74
CA THR A 465 -8.17 -12.66 -16.94
C THR A 465 -8.93 -13.60 -17.88
N GLU A 466 -8.41 -14.80 -18.17
CA GLU A 466 -9.05 -15.76 -19.07
C GLU A 466 -10.39 -16.31 -18.53
N GLU A 467 -10.44 -16.68 -17.24
CA GLU A 467 -11.65 -17.23 -16.61
C GLU A 467 -12.72 -16.12 -16.47
N LEU A 468 -12.33 -14.91 -16.06
CA LEU A 468 -13.24 -13.76 -16.00
C LEU A 468 -13.82 -13.40 -17.37
N THR A 469 -12.96 -13.37 -18.40
CA THR A 469 -13.38 -13.10 -19.79
C THR A 469 -14.37 -14.17 -20.25
N SER A 470 -14.04 -15.45 -20.03
CA SER A 470 -14.91 -16.57 -20.38
C SER A 470 -16.25 -16.48 -19.66
N PHE A 471 -16.24 -16.19 -18.36
CA PHE A 471 -17.46 -16.04 -17.58
C PHE A 471 -18.36 -14.92 -18.11
N ILE A 472 -17.78 -13.74 -18.37
CA ILE A 472 -18.52 -12.60 -18.91
C ILE A 472 -19.09 -12.93 -20.29
N MET A 473 -18.32 -13.57 -21.17
CA MET A 473 -18.80 -13.95 -22.51
C MET A 473 -19.89 -15.02 -22.47
N LEU A 474 -19.72 -16.06 -21.65
CA LEU A 474 -20.71 -17.13 -21.47
C LEU A 474 -22.01 -16.61 -20.84
N SER A 475 -21.94 -15.60 -19.97
CA SER A 475 -23.12 -14.95 -19.38
C SER A 475 -23.94 -14.15 -20.40
N GLN A 476 -23.44 -13.93 -21.63
CA GLN A 476 -24.18 -13.19 -22.65
C GLN A 476 -25.30 -14.01 -23.31
N VAL A 477 -25.33 -15.33 -23.06
CA VAL A 477 -26.34 -16.22 -23.65
C VAL A 477 -27.14 -16.85 -22.53
N SER A 478 -28.45 -17.00 -22.75
CA SER A 478 -29.34 -17.68 -21.81
C SER A 478 -28.84 -19.10 -21.51
N CYS A 479 -28.79 -19.47 -20.24
CA CYS A 479 -28.43 -20.81 -19.79
C CYS A 479 -29.59 -21.39 -18.97
N PRO A 480 -30.34 -22.40 -19.47
CA PRO A 480 -30.12 -23.12 -20.72
C PRO A 480 -30.67 -22.40 -21.98
N LEU A 481 -29.99 -22.58 -23.11
CA LEU A 481 -30.43 -22.12 -24.43
C LEU A 481 -31.61 -22.98 -24.91
N LYS A 482 -32.73 -22.34 -25.23
CA LYS A 482 -33.93 -23.04 -25.74
C LYS A 482 -33.77 -23.33 -27.22
N LEU A 483 -33.70 -24.60 -27.58
CA LEU A 483 -33.54 -25.07 -28.96
C LEU A 483 -34.92 -25.46 -29.50
N ALA A 484 -35.27 -24.95 -30.68
CA ALA A 484 -36.61 -25.07 -31.26
C ALA A 484 -36.75 -26.29 -32.17
N THR A 485 -35.65 -26.75 -32.78
CA THR A 485 -35.67 -27.87 -33.74
C THR A 485 -34.68 -28.97 -33.38
N ILE A 486 -34.92 -30.18 -33.88
CA ILE A 486 -33.98 -31.30 -33.76
C ILE A 486 -32.64 -30.95 -34.43
N GLU A 487 -32.68 -30.29 -35.58
CA GLU A 487 -31.48 -29.87 -36.30
C GLU A 487 -30.61 -28.93 -35.46
N GLU A 488 -31.21 -27.98 -34.75
CA GLU A 488 -30.53 -27.10 -33.80
C GLU A 488 -29.97 -27.88 -32.60
N ALA A 489 -30.73 -28.82 -32.04
CA ALA A 489 -30.28 -29.68 -30.95
C ALA A 489 -29.07 -30.54 -31.34
N GLU A 490 -29.09 -31.10 -32.55
CA GLU A 490 -27.97 -31.88 -33.07
C GLU A 490 -26.78 -31.01 -33.47
N GLY A 491 -27.02 -29.81 -34.02
CA GLY A 491 -25.99 -28.80 -34.27
C GLY A 491 -25.27 -28.42 -32.98
N TYR A 492 -26.03 -28.15 -31.92
CA TYR A 492 -25.51 -27.84 -30.60
C TYR A 492 -24.61 -28.97 -30.04
N LEU A 493 -25.02 -30.23 -30.19
CA LEU A 493 -24.20 -31.39 -29.81
C LEU A 493 -22.95 -31.56 -30.69
N ARG A 494 -22.96 -31.08 -31.93
CA ARG A 494 -21.77 -31.04 -32.81
C ARG A 494 -20.83 -29.87 -32.50
N GLY A 495 -21.20 -28.99 -31.58
CA GLY A 495 -20.44 -27.78 -31.24
C GLY A 495 -20.74 -26.59 -32.13
N GLU A 496 -21.87 -26.59 -32.85
CA GLU A 496 -22.39 -25.41 -33.54
C GLU A 496 -23.04 -24.49 -32.50
N PHE A 497 -22.30 -23.48 -32.07
CA PHE A 497 -22.78 -22.46 -31.13
C PHE A 497 -23.03 -21.13 -31.86
N PRO A 498 -23.84 -20.23 -31.28
CA PRO A 498 -23.89 -18.83 -31.71
C PRO A 498 -22.48 -18.23 -31.86
N SER A 499 -22.30 -17.30 -32.79
CA SER A 499 -21.00 -16.70 -33.14
C SER A 499 -20.22 -16.22 -31.92
N GLU A 500 -20.94 -15.72 -30.92
CA GLU A 500 -20.44 -15.14 -29.67
C GLU A 500 -19.76 -16.17 -28.74
N LEU A 501 -20.12 -17.45 -28.88
CA LEU A 501 -19.64 -18.56 -28.04
C LEU A 501 -18.64 -19.47 -28.74
N SER A 502 -18.41 -19.26 -30.04
CA SER A 502 -17.56 -20.11 -30.89
C SER A 502 -16.09 -20.15 -30.47
N SER A 503 -15.59 -19.15 -29.73
CA SER A 503 -14.22 -19.14 -29.22
C SER A 503 -14.04 -19.84 -27.86
N TYR A 504 -15.13 -20.15 -27.15
CA TYR A 504 -15.10 -20.67 -25.78
C TYR A 504 -15.66 -22.10 -25.73
N HIS A 505 -15.09 -23.00 -26.53
CA HIS A 505 -15.59 -24.36 -26.68
C HIS A 505 -15.39 -25.21 -25.41
N HIS A 506 -16.51 -25.56 -24.78
CA HIS A 506 -16.59 -26.58 -23.73
C HIS A 506 -17.61 -27.66 -24.10
N THR A 507 -17.62 -28.75 -23.33
CA THR A 507 -18.58 -29.85 -23.44
C THR A 507 -20.02 -29.34 -23.58
N SER A 508 -20.70 -29.70 -24.67
CA SER A 508 -22.11 -29.37 -24.87
C SER A 508 -22.98 -30.22 -23.96
N VAL A 509 -23.75 -29.58 -23.08
CA VAL A 509 -24.72 -30.24 -22.21
C VAL A 509 -26.13 -29.94 -22.74
N LEU A 510 -26.86 -30.96 -23.18
CA LEU A 510 -28.22 -30.81 -23.71
C LEU A 510 -29.22 -31.57 -22.84
N GLY A 511 -30.16 -30.86 -22.22
CA GLY A 511 -31.30 -31.45 -21.54
C GLY A 511 -32.45 -31.74 -22.52
N VAL A 512 -32.99 -32.96 -22.49
CA VAL A 512 -34.12 -33.40 -23.32
C VAL A 512 -35.32 -33.66 -22.43
N PHE A 513 -36.40 -32.91 -22.65
CA PHE A 513 -37.61 -32.93 -21.82
C PHE A 513 -38.85 -33.22 -22.66
N SER A 514 -39.88 -33.76 -21.99
CA SER A 514 -41.21 -33.98 -22.57
C SER A 514 -42.28 -33.26 -21.76
N THR A 515 -43.49 -33.14 -22.30
CA THR A 515 -44.63 -32.50 -21.59
C THR A 515 -44.97 -33.17 -20.26
N ALA A 516 -44.63 -34.46 -20.08
CA ALA A 516 -44.85 -35.20 -18.83
C ALA A 516 -43.78 -34.91 -17.75
N THR A 517 -42.71 -34.19 -18.08
CA THR A 517 -41.52 -34.01 -17.20
C THR A 517 -41.31 -32.53 -16.83
N SER A 518 -42.39 -31.81 -16.51
CA SER A 518 -42.33 -30.38 -16.20
C SER A 518 -41.50 -30.06 -14.95
N GLU A 519 -41.62 -30.88 -13.89
CA GLU A 519 -40.85 -30.71 -12.64
C GLU A 519 -39.33 -30.74 -12.89
N ALA A 520 -38.86 -31.72 -13.66
CA ALA A 520 -37.44 -31.86 -13.99
C ALA A 520 -36.96 -30.75 -14.93
N ARG A 521 -37.82 -30.27 -15.82
CA ARG A 521 -37.52 -29.15 -16.73
C ARG A 521 -37.30 -27.86 -15.94
N GLU A 522 -38.17 -27.55 -14.99
CA GLU A 522 -38.06 -26.35 -14.15
C GLU A 522 -36.81 -26.40 -13.27
N ALA A 523 -36.52 -27.56 -12.67
CA ALA A 523 -35.28 -27.76 -11.91
C ALA A 523 -34.03 -27.60 -12.80
N PHE A 524 -34.09 -28.01 -14.06
CA PHE A 524 -32.98 -27.84 -15.01
C PHE A 524 -32.81 -26.39 -15.47
N GLU A 525 -33.91 -25.65 -15.68
CA GLU A 525 -33.86 -24.21 -15.94
C GLU A 525 -33.24 -23.46 -14.75
N GLU A 526 -33.63 -23.79 -13.52
CA GLU A 526 -33.02 -23.22 -12.31
C GLU A 526 -31.53 -23.59 -12.16
N ALA A 527 -31.17 -24.84 -12.44
CA ALA A 527 -29.77 -25.28 -12.45
C ALA A 527 -28.93 -24.53 -13.51
N GLY A 528 -29.50 -24.27 -14.69
CA GLY A 528 -28.86 -23.48 -15.73
C GLY A 528 -28.64 -22.03 -15.32
N ASN A 529 -29.59 -21.42 -14.61
CA ASN A 529 -29.42 -20.08 -14.05
C ASN A 529 -28.25 -20.02 -13.05
N ILE A 530 -28.08 -21.06 -12.23
CA ILE A 530 -26.96 -21.17 -11.27
C ILE A 530 -25.61 -21.41 -11.98
N LEU A 531 -25.61 -22.17 -13.07
CA LEU A 531 -24.43 -22.50 -13.87
C LEU A 531 -24.14 -21.49 -14.98
N SER A 532 -24.94 -20.43 -15.08
CA SER A 532 -24.77 -19.35 -16.05
C SER A 532 -23.36 -18.75 -15.94
N GLY A 533 -22.73 -18.51 -17.09
CA GLY A 533 -21.34 -18.06 -17.17
C GLY A 533 -20.28 -19.15 -16.93
N HIS A 534 -20.63 -20.33 -16.45
CA HIS A 534 -19.67 -21.43 -16.22
C HIS A 534 -19.79 -22.57 -17.21
N VAL A 535 -21.01 -22.84 -17.70
CA VAL A 535 -21.31 -23.96 -18.60
C VAL A 535 -22.29 -23.50 -19.65
N THR A 536 -22.12 -23.99 -20.89
CA THR A 536 -23.12 -23.88 -21.94
C THR A 536 -24.10 -25.05 -21.84
N MET A 537 -25.34 -24.74 -21.46
CA MET A 537 -26.43 -25.72 -21.40
C MET A 537 -27.46 -25.40 -22.48
N GLY A 538 -27.90 -26.42 -23.19
CA GLY A 538 -29.05 -26.36 -24.10
C GLY A 538 -30.22 -27.12 -23.50
N MET A 539 -31.44 -26.74 -23.87
CA MET A 539 -32.64 -27.50 -23.57
C MET A 539 -33.49 -27.69 -24.83
N TYR A 540 -33.98 -28.91 -25.02
CA TYR A 540 -34.93 -29.26 -26.06
C TYR A 540 -36.24 -29.75 -25.42
N PHE A 541 -37.36 -29.15 -25.80
CA PHE A 541 -38.69 -29.44 -25.26
C PHE A 541 -39.76 -29.29 -26.34
N GLU A 542 -40.02 -30.36 -27.08
CA GLU A 542 -41.01 -30.41 -28.16
C GLU A 542 -41.65 -31.82 -28.25
N GLY A 543 -42.78 -31.95 -28.96
CA GLY A 543 -43.52 -33.22 -29.08
C GLY A 543 -42.80 -34.32 -29.86
N ASP A 544 -41.79 -33.96 -30.63
CA ASP A 544 -40.91 -34.83 -31.40
C ASP A 544 -39.60 -35.19 -30.67
N ALA A 545 -39.45 -34.82 -29.39
CA ALA A 545 -38.35 -35.26 -28.52
C ALA A 545 -38.18 -36.80 -28.51
N LEU A 546 -39.23 -37.55 -28.88
CA LEU A 546 -39.20 -38.99 -29.12
C LEU A 546 -38.22 -39.42 -30.24
N ALA A 547 -37.98 -38.59 -31.25
CA ALA A 547 -37.01 -38.86 -32.32
C ALA A 547 -35.57 -38.80 -31.81
N LEU A 548 -35.24 -37.75 -31.05
CA LEU A 548 -33.94 -37.61 -30.37
C LEU A 548 -33.74 -38.75 -29.35
N SER A 549 -34.80 -39.08 -28.61
CA SER A 549 -34.85 -40.17 -27.64
C SER A 549 -34.53 -41.53 -28.27
N ARG A 550 -35.07 -41.82 -29.46
CA ARG A 550 -34.76 -43.05 -30.21
C ARG A 550 -33.33 -43.05 -30.74
N LYS A 551 -32.83 -41.92 -31.23
CA LYS A 551 -31.48 -41.81 -31.82
C LYS A 551 -30.37 -42.05 -30.80
N TYR A 552 -30.51 -41.48 -29.60
CA TYR A 552 -29.52 -41.58 -28.52
C TYR A 552 -29.88 -42.62 -27.45
N ALA A 553 -30.92 -43.42 -27.68
CA ALA A 553 -31.42 -44.46 -26.77
C ALA A 553 -31.70 -43.93 -25.34
N VAL A 554 -32.34 -42.77 -25.23
CA VAL A 554 -32.71 -42.13 -23.96
C VAL A 554 -34.22 -42.02 -23.77
N SER A 555 -34.67 -41.93 -22.52
CA SER A 555 -36.06 -41.62 -22.18
C SER A 555 -36.11 -40.28 -21.42
N PRO A 556 -36.89 -39.27 -21.87
CA PRO A 556 -37.01 -38.00 -21.17
C PRO A 556 -37.57 -38.21 -19.74
N PRO A 557 -37.05 -37.49 -18.73
CA PRO A 557 -36.04 -36.44 -18.82
C PRO A 557 -34.63 -37.05 -18.88
N ALA A 558 -33.78 -36.55 -19.79
CA ALA A 558 -32.42 -37.05 -19.97
C ALA A 558 -31.44 -35.92 -20.28
N LEU A 559 -30.17 -36.15 -19.94
CA LEU A 559 -29.04 -35.29 -20.28
C LEU A 559 -28.20 -35.98 -21.35
N LEU A 560 -27.83 -35.22 -22.38
CA LEU A 560 -26.89 -35.63 -23.42
C LEU A 560 -25.63 -34.77 -23.29
N LEU A 561 -24.47 -35.41 -23.15
CA LEU A 561 -23.18 -34.73 -23.12
C LEU A 561 -22.38 -35.07 -24.37
N ALA A 562 -21.91 -34.03 -25.07
CA ALA A 562 -20.96 -34.15 -26.15
C ALA A 562 -19.66 -33.44 -25.79
N ARG A 563 -18.57 -34.20 -25.60
CA ARG A 563 -17.26 -33.63 -25.26
C ARG A 563 -16.52 -33.22 -26.54
N SER A 564 -15.89 -32.05 -26.50
CA SER A 564 -15.12 -31.50 -27.62
C SER A 564 -14.05 -32.49 -28.09
N GLY A 565 -14.02 -32.77 -29.40
CA GLY A 565 -13.10 -33.73 -30.02
C GLY A 565 -13.55 -35.21 -30.02
N SER A 566 -14.66 -35.55 -29.37
CA SER A 566 -15.29 -36.88 -29.44
C SER A 566 -16.58 -36.82 -30.26
N ARG A 567 -16.85 -37.87 -31.06
CA ARG A 567 -18.14 -38.04 -31.79
C ARG A 567 -19.19 -38.78 -30.96
N ASP A 568 -18.81 -39.26 -29.79
CA ASP A 568 -19.66 -40.06 -28.92
C ASP A 568 -20.46 -39.11 -28.01
N VAL A 569 -21.79 -39.31 -27.99
CA VAL A 569 -22.70 -38.58 -27.10
C VAL A 569 -23.05 -39.51 -25.95
N GLU A 570 -22.72 -39.10 -24.73
CA GLU A 570 -23.06 -39.83 -23.53
C GLU A 570 -24.47 -39.45 -23.07
N SER A 571 -25.23 -40.47 -22.68
CA SER A 571 -26.60 -40.30 -22.19
C SER A 571 -26.72 -40.59 -20.72
N ILE A 572 -27.35 -39.68 -19.99
CA ILE A 572 -27.58 -39.77 -18.54
C ILE A 572 -29.07 -39.61 -18.29
N ALA A 573 -29.70 -40.60 -17.65
CA ALA A 573 -31.10 -40.51 -17.27
C ALA A 573 -31.27 -39.58 -16.07
N LEU A 574 -32.22 -38.64 -16.15
CA LEU A 574 -32.54 -37.74 -15.04
C LEU A 574 -33.67 -38.37 -14.20
N SER A 575 -33.46 -38.44 -12.88
CA SER A 575 -34.50 -38.78 -11.90
C SER A 575 -35.07 -37.49 -11.27
N LYS A 576 -36.12 -37.59 -10.44
CA LYS A 576 -36.70 -36.44 -9.71
C LYS A 576 -35.67 -35.85 -8.74
N GLN A 577 -34.81 -34.98 -9.26
CA GLN A 577 -33.70 -34.34 -8.56
C GLN A 577 -34.01 -32.86 -8.37
N THR A 578 -33.50 -32.28 -7.28
CA THR A 578 -33.59 -30.83 -7.05
C THR A 578 -32.65 -30.09 -8.01
N ALA A 579 -32.87 -28.78 -8.20
CA ALA A 579 -31.95 -27.96 -9.00
C ALA A 579 -30.50 -28.06 -8.49
N GLN A 580 -30.30 -28.12 -7.17
CA GLN A 580 -28.98 -28.24 -6.56
C GLN A 580 -28.30 -29.59 -6.87
N ASP A 581 -29.06 -30.68 -6.87
CA ASP A 581 -28.56 -32.01 -7.25
C ASP A 581 -28.13 -32.03 -8.72
N MET A 582 -28.91 -31.41 -9.61
CA MET A 582 -28.56 -31.25 -11.02
C MET A 582 -27.29 -30.43 -11.21
N VAL A 583 -27.11 -29.34 -10.45
CA VAL A 583 -25.87 -28.55 -10.48
C VAL A 583 -24.65 -29.39 -10.11
N GLN A 584 -24.73 -30.17 -9.04
CA GLN A 584 -23.62 -31.02 -8.59
C GLN A 584 -23.31 -32.13 -9.61
N MET A 585 -24.34 -32.77 -10.14
CA MET A 585 -24.20 -33.81 -11.16
C MET A 585 -23.58 -33.25 -12.43
N ILE A 586 -24.07 -32.13 -12.97
CA ILE A 586 -23.50 -31.50 -14.17
C ILE A 586 -22.03 -31.12 -13.92
N ARG A 587 -21.70 -30.52 -12.78
CA ARG A 587 -20.30 -30.17 -12.43
C ARG A 587 -19.40 -31.39 -12.40
N TYR A 588 -19.89 -32.52 -11.88
CA TYR A 588 -19.14 -33.78 -11.84
C TYR A 588 -18.93 -34.36 -13.25
N GLU A 589 -19.98 -34.40 -14.07
CA GLU A 589 -19.93 -35.00 -15.43
C GLU A 589 -19.10 -34.18 -16.43
N LEU A 590 -18.94 -32.88 -16.17
CA LEU A 590 -18.07 -31.99 -16.93
C LEU A 590 -16.58 -32.19 -16.66
N LEU A 591 -16.20 -32.90 -15.58
CA LEU A 591 -14.80 -33.18 -15.31
C LEU A 591 -14.22 -34.08 -16.40
N GLY A 592 -13.07 -33.69 -16.95
CA GLY A 592 -12.35 -34.49 -17.93
C GLY A 592 -11.93 -35.84 -17.34
N ILE A 593 -12.02 -36.89 -18.17
CA ILE A 593 -11.68 -38.28 -17.80
C ILE A 593 -10.16 -38.42 -17.54
N PHE A 594 -9.33 -37.76 -18.35
CA PHE A 594 -7.87 -37.68 -18.18
C PHE A 594 -7.41 -36.23 -18.42
N PRO A 595 -7.54 -35.36 -17.41
CA PRO A 595 -7.30 -33.93 -17.55
C PRO A 595 -5.82 -33.56 -17.39
N GLU A 596 -5.43 -32.44 -18.03
CA GLU A 596 -4.25 -31.67 -17.61
C GLU A 596 -4.61 -30.92 -16.32
N ILE A 597 -3.89 -31.16 -15.23
CA ILE A 597 -4.08 -30.43 -13.97
C ILE A 597 -3.35 -29.10 -14.05
N THR A 598 -4.10 -28.04 -13.80
CA THR A 598 -3.65 -26.66 -13.72
C THR A 598 -4.08 -26.07 -12.38
N VAL A 599 -3.49 -24.94 -11.98
CA VAL A 599 -3.86 -24.26 -10.73
C VAL A 599 -5.37 -23.97 -10.65
N PRO A 600 -6.04 -23.49 -11.72
CA PRO A 600 -7.47 -23.20 -11.69
C PRO A 600 -8.39 -24.44 -11.53
N ASN A 601 -8.01 -25.59 -12.09
CA ASN A 601 -8.92 -26.76 -12.14
C ASN A 601 -8.71 -27.77 -11.00
N LEU A 602 -7.53 -27.77 -10.37
CA LEU A 602 -7.17 -28.71 -9.31
C LEU A 602 -8.19 -28.77 -8.15
N PRO A 603 -8.73 -27.64 -7.62
CA PRO A 603 -9.70 -27.67 -6.53
C PRO A 603 -10.94 -28.52 -6.84
N ARG A 604 -11.42 -28.51 -8.09
CA ARG A 604 -12.59 -29.28 -8.54
C ARG A 604 -12.32 -30.79 -8.45
N TYR A 605 -11.11 -31.23 -8.78
CA TYR A 605 -10.71 -32.63 -8.68
C TYR A 605 -10.42 -33.05 -7.22
N LEU A 606 -9.90 -32.15 -6.38
CA LEU A 606 -9.66 -32.44 -4.96
C LEU A 606 -10.96 -32.72 -4.18
N GLN A 607 -12.06 -32.04 -4.56
CA GLN A 607 -13.39 -32.26 -3.96
C GLN A 607 -13.91 -33.70 -4.13
N LEU A 608 -13.40 -34.45 -5.12
CA LEU A 608 -13.76 -35.85 -5.33
C LEU A 608 -13.28 -36.76 -4.19
N ARG A 609 -12.34 -36.30 -3.36
CA ARG A 609 -11.71 -37.08 -2.26
C ARG A 609 -11.15 -38.44 -2.71
N LYS A 610 -10.65 -38.49 -3.94
CA LYS A 610 -10.03 -39.67 -4.55
C LYS A 610 -8.50 -39.50 -4.58
N PRO A 611 -7.72 -40.60 -4.52
CA PRO A 611 -6.30 -40.58 -4.84
C PRO A 611 -6.06 -40.09 -6.27
N PHE A 612 -4.90 -39.48 -6.49
CA PHE A 612 -4.46 -39.03 -7.80
C PHE A 612 -3.34 -39.91 -8.34
N LEU A 613 -3.45 -40.25 -9.62
CA LEU A 613 -2.39 -40.85 -10.41
C LEU A 613 -1.92 -39.78 -11.43
N ILE A 614 -0.84 -39.09 -11.10
CA ILE A 614 -0.36 -37.90 -11.81
C ILE A 614 0.86 -38.25 -12.67
N LEU A 615 0.77 -38.00 -13.97
CA LEU A 615 1.90 -38.04 -14.89
C LEU A 615 2.53 -36.65 -15.03
N PHE A 616 3.71 -36.44 -14.45
CA PHE A 616 4.49 -35.21 -14.59
C PHE A 616 5.33 -35.23 -15.86
N SER A 617 5.29 -34.15 -16.65
CA SER A 617 6.07 -34.01 -17.89
C SER A 617 6.68 -32.62 -18.03
N ASP A 618 7.85 -32.51 -18.69
CA ASP A 618 8.49 -31.24 -19.03
C ASP A 618 8.05 -30.73 -20.42
N GLY A 619 6.75 -30.52 -20.57
CA GLY A 619 6.08 -30.19 -21.82
C GLY A 619 4.94 -31.15 -22.12
N ASP A 620 4.61 -31.30 -23.40
CA ASP A 620 3.54 -32.21 -23.83
C ASP A 620 3.94 -33.67 -23.61
N ILE A 621 2.95 -34.51 -23.29
CA ILE A 621 3.13 -35.95 -23.08
C ILE A 621 3.20 -36.71 -24.42
N GLY A 622 3.91 -37.83 -24.46
CA GLY A 622 3.98 -38.67 -25.64
C GLY A 622 2.61 -39.24 -26.02
N GLN A 623 2.32 -39.38 -27.32
CA GLN A 623 1.05 -39.94 -27.80
C GLN A 623 0.74 -41.34 -27.25
N MET A 624 1.79 -42.16 -27.06
CA MET A 624 1.64 -43.51 -26.53
C MET A 624 1.23 -43.50 -25.05
N GLU A 625 1.91 -42.70 -24.23
CA GLU A 625 1.62 -42.55 -22.79
C GLU A 625 0.21 -41.99 -22.58
N SER A 626 -0.15 -40.95 -23.36
CA SER A 626 -1.50 -40.37 -23.35
C SER A 626 -2.58 -41.40 -23.65
N LYS A 627 -2.36 -42.26 -24.67
CA LYS A 627 -3.31 -43.31 -25.04
C LYS A 627 -3.47 -44.36 -23.95
N GLU A 628 -2.37 -44.80 -23.34
CA GLU A 628 -2.39 -45.80 -22.25
C GLU A 628 -3.04 -45.24 -20.98
N MET A 629 -2.71 -44.00 -20.61
CA MET A 629 -3.35 -43.31 -19.48
C MET A 629 -4.84 -43.06 -19.72
N LEU A 630 -5.25 -42.73 -20.94
CA LEU A 630 -6.65 -42.57 -21.29
C LEU A 630 -7.43 -43.88 -21.22
N LYS A 631 -6.82 -45.02 -21.61
CA LYS A 631 -7.44 -46.35 -21.44
C LYS A 631 -7.66 -46.68 -19.97
N LEU A 632 -6.63 -46.47 -19.14
CA LEU A 632 -6.71 -46.63 -17.69
C LEU A 632 -7.83 -45.78 -17.09
N ALA A 633 -7.91 -44.52 -17.52
CA ALA A 633 -8.93 -43.59 -17.09
C ALA A 633 -10.35 -43.94 -17.60
N LYS A 634 -10.48 -44.62 -18.73
CA LYS A 634 -11.77 -45.11 -19.28
C LYS A 634 -12.22 -46.46 -18.70
N GLY A 635 -11.32 -47.24 -18.12
CA GLY A 635 -11.65 -48.53 -17.53
C GLY A 635 -12.61 -48.40 -16.34
N ARG A 636 -13.15 -49.54 -15.86
CA ARG A 636 -13.94 -49.62 -14.61
C ARG A 636 -13.29 -48.99 -13.34
N PRO A 637 -11.98 -48.69 -13.25
CA PRO A 637 -11.40 -48.00 -12.09
C PRO A 637 -11.78 -46.52 -11.88
N GLN A 638 -12.62 -45.89 -12.71
CA GLN A 638 -13.06 -44.48 -12.55
C GLN A 638 -13.63 -44.13 -11.16
N GLN A 639 -14.03 -45.14 -10.39
CA GLN A 639 -14.53 -44.95 -9.04
C GLN A 639 -13.42 -44.92 -7.97
N ALA A 640 -12.22 -45.42 -8.26
CA ALA A 640 -11.16 -45.61 -7.26
C ALA A 640 -10.10 -44.50 -7.21
N PHE A 641 -9.78 -43.83 -8.33
CA PHE A 641 -8.76 -42.77 -8.39
C PHE A 641 -8.97 -41.83 -9.59
N VAL A 642 -8.28 -40.69 -9.59
CA VAL A 642 -8.25 -39.71 -10.69
C VAL A 642 -6.93 -39.86 -11.44
N ALA A 643 -6.98 -40.31 -12.69
CA ALA A 643 -5.82 -40.32 -13.58
C ALA A 643 -5.70 -38.96 -14.26
N CYS A 644 -4.53 -38.31 -14.18
CA CYS A 644 -4.31 -37.00 -14.76
C CYS A 644 -2.84 -36.77 -15.09
N TRP A 645 -2.52 -35.63 -15.70
CA TRP A 645 -1.14 -35.25 -16.00
C TRP A 645 -0.88 -33.78 -15.68
N LEU A 646 0.38 -33.41 -15.51
CA LEU A 646 0.79 -32.05 -15.14
C LEU A 646 1.98 -31.62 -16.01
N ASN A 647 1.78 -30.53 -16.75
CA ASN A 647 2.80 -29.92 -17.60
C ASN A 647 3.62 -28.91 -16.80
N LEU A 648 4.91 -29.18 -16.59
CA LEU A 648 5.79 -28.32 -15.79
C LEU A 648 6.19 -27.01 -16.49
N LYS A 649 5.95 -26.86 -17.79
CA LYS A 649 6.18 -25.59 -18.52
C LYS A 649 5.00 -24.64 -18.38
N LYS A 650 3.77 -25.17 -18.45
CA LYS A 650 2.54 -24.38 -18.26
C LYS A 650 2.22 -24.15 -16.79
N THR A 651 2.52 -25.12 -15.93
CA THR A 651 2.25 -25.07 -14.48
C THR A 651 3.57 -25.19 -13.70
N PRO A 652 4.35 -24.10 -13.57
CA PRO A 652 5.70 -24.14 -12.98
C PRO A 652 5.72 -24.55 -11.50
N VAL A 653 4.63 -24.29 -10.77
CA VAL A 653 4.43 -24.72 -9.38
C VAL A 653 4.59 -26.24 -9.22
N GLY A 654 4.33 -27.03 -10.27
CA GLY A 654 4.53 -28.47 -10.25
C GLY A 654 5.98 -28.90 -9.93
N ARG A 655 6.98 -28.05 -10.22
CA ARG A 655 8.37 -28.30 -9.82
C ARG A 655 8.53 -28.24 -8.30
N GLY A 656 7.84 -27.31 -7.64
CA GLY A 656 7.76 -27.23 -6.19
C GLY A 656 7.09 -28.46 -5.58
N VAL A 657 5.99 -28.93 -6.17
CA VAL A 657 5.30 -30.16 -5.77
C VAL A 657 6.23 -31.38 -5.84
N LEU A 658 6.96 -31.56 -6.94
CA LEU A 658 7.91 -32.67 -7.07
C LEU A 658 9.06 -32.60 -6.06
N LYS A 659 9.56 -31.40 -5.76
CA LYS A 659 10.57 -31.22 -4.69
C LYS A 659 10.01 -31.57 -3.32
N ALA A 660 8.78 -31.19 -3.01
CA ALA A 660 8.13 -31.58 -1.76
C ALA A 660 7.94 -33.10 -1.67
N TYR A 661 7.63 -33.75 -2.80
CA TYR A 661 7.40 -35.20 -2.84
C TYR A 661 8.70 -36.02 -2.71
N PHE A 662 9.82 -35.58 -3.29
CA PHE A 662 11.02 -36.43 -3.41
C PHE A 662 12.32 -35.78 -2.90
N ALA A 663 12.26 -34.58 -2.31
CA ALA A 663 13.38 -33.71 -1.89
C ALA A 663 14.32 -33.25 -3.03
N THR A 664 14.54 -34.09 -4.03
CA THR A 664 15.36 -33.86 -5.22
C THR A 664 14.51 -33.95 -6.47
N MET A 665 14.90 -33.25 -7.53
CA MET A 665 14.16 -33.28 -8.80
C MET A 665 14.36 -34.63 -9.49
N PRO A 666 13.30 -35.43 -9.69
CA PRO A 666 13.38 -36.71 -10.39
C PRO A 666 13.47 -36.51 -11.90
N SER A 667 13.96 -37.53 -12.61
CA SER A 667 13.91 -37.59 -14.08
C SER A 667 12.45 -37.65 -14.57
N LEU A 668 12.16 -36.91 -15.64
CA LEU A 668 10.84 -36.83 -16.27
C LEU A 668 10.83 -37.59 -17.61
N PRO A 669 9.67 -38.10 -18.07
CA PRO A 669 8.36 -38.06 -17.42
C PRO A 669 8.28 -38.99 -16.20
N LEU A 670 7.44 -38.63 -15.22
CA LEU A 670 7.32 -39.36 -13.95
C LEU A 670 5.86 -39.62 -13.61
N LEU A 671 5.51 -40.87 -13.38
CA LEU A 671 4.19 -41.26 -12.87
C LEU A 671 4.22 -41.38 -11.34
N VAL A 672 3.29 -40.70 -10.68
CA VAL A 672 3.21 -40.61 -9.21
C VAL A 672 1.80 -40.94 -8.76
N TRP A 673 1.67 -41.81 -7.76
CA TRP A 673 0.43 -42.01 -7.03
C TRP A 673 0.49 -41.20 -5.73
N VAL A 674 -0.53 -40.40 -5.47
CA VAL A 674 -0.64 -39.63 -4.23
C VAL A 674 -2.04 -39.75 -3.66
N ASN A 675 -2.13 -40.03 -2.36
CA ASN A 675 -3.38 -40.03 -1.62
C ASN A 675 -3.39 -38.94 -0.55
N LEU A 676 -3.85 -37.75 -0.93
CA LEU A 676 -3.91 -36.59 -0.04
C LEU A 676 -4.94 -36.74 1.09
N HIS A 677 -5.98 -37.57 0.89
CA HIS A 677 -7.10 -37.71 1.84
C HIS A 677 -6.94 -38.89 2.80
N ALA A 678 -5.89 -39.71 2.65
CA ALA A 678 -5.59 -40.80 3.57
C ALA A 678 -4.08 -40.92 3.80
N GLY A 679 -3.58 -40.15 4.76
CA GLY A 679 -2.20 -40.24 5.27
C GLY A 679 -1.12 -39.68 4.34
N GLY A 680 -1.48 -38.95 3.27
CA GLY A 680 -0.52 -38.20 2.46
C GLY A 680 0.54 -39.04 1.74
N GLN A 681 0.31 -40.34 1.54
CA GLN A 681 1.32 -41.24 1.01
C GLN A 681 1.58 -40.97 -0.48
N VAL A 682 2.87 -40.84 -0.83
CA VAL A 682 3.33 -40.63 -2.21
C VAL A 682 4.15 -41.82 -2.65
N PHE A 683 3.80 -42.40 -3.80
CA PHE A 683 4.51 -43.51 -4.41
C PHE A 683 4.97 -43.15 -5.82
N LYS A 684 6.24 -43.43 -6.08
CA LYS A 684 6.85 -43.28 -7.40
C LYS A 684 6.68 -44.57 -8.21
N PHE A 685 6.23 -44.44 -9.45
CA PHE A 685 6.22 -45.57 -10.39
C PHE A 685 7.67 -45.99 -10.73
N PRO A 686 7.98 -47.30 -10.82
CA PRO A 686 9.33 -47.76 -11.12
C PRO A 686 9.86 -47.29 -12.47
N SER A 687 11.00 -46.58 -12.49
CA SER A 687 11.60 -46.02 -13.71
C SER A 687 12.02 -47.06 -14.76
N GLU A 688 12.25 -48.32 -14.33
CA GLU A 688 12.65 -49.43 -15.21
C GLU A 688 11.47 -50.01 -16.01
N GLN A 689 10.23 -49.65 -15.66
CA GLN A 689 9.02 -50.16 -16.30
C GLN A 689 8.43 -49.13 -17.27
N SER A 690 7.91 -49.61 -18.40
CA SER A 690 7.16 -48.76 -19.31
C SER A 690 5.78 -48.43 -18.77
N ILE A 691 5.35 -47.18 -18.97
CA ILE A 691 4.03 -46.65 -18.62
C ILE A 691 2.99 -47.28 -19.57
N THR A 692 2.48 -48.44 -19.19
CA THR A 692 1.43 -49.18 -19.93
C THR A 692 0.30 -49.56 -18.99
N GLU A 693 -0.91 -49.74 -19.51
CA GLU A 693 -2.09 -50.09 -18.72
C GLU A 693 -1.84 -51.32 -17.81
N MET A 694 -1.24 -52.36 -18.37
CA MET A 694 -0.97 -53.62 -17.66
C MET A 694 0.03 -53.45 -16.51
N ASN A 695 1.14 -52.74 -16.75
CA ASN A 695 2.17 -52.53 -15.72
C ASN A 695 1.65 -51.64 -14.58
N ILE A 696 0.88 -50.60 -14.92
CA ILE A 696 0.30 -49.68 -13.95
C ILE A 696 -0.73 -50.40 -13.08
N LEU A 697 -1.65 -51.17 -13.67
CA LEU A 697 -2.62 -51.94 -12.88
C LEU A 697 -1.94 -52.94 -11.95
N SER A 698 -0.92 -53.66 -12.44
CA SER A 698 -0.11 -54.58 -11.61
C SER A 698 0.55 -53.86 -10.44
N TRP A 699 1.09 -52.66 -10.67
CA TRP A 699 1.67 -51.83 -9.61
C TRP A 699 0.63 -51.31 -8.61
N LEU A 700 -0.53 -50.82 -9.09
CA LEU A 700 -1.62 -50.36 -8.22
C LEU A 700 -2.17 -51.48 -7.32
N GLU A 701 -2.23 -52.73 -7.82
CA GLU A 701 -2.62 -53.87 -6.98
C GLU A 701 -1.56 -54.18 -5.90
N LYS A 702 -0.26 -54.00 -6.19
CA LYS A 702 0.79 -54.09 -5.17
C LYS A 702 0.69 -52.98 -4.13
N LEU A 703 0.35 -51.75 -4.54
CA LEU A 703 0.09 -50.63 -3.62
C LEU A 703 -1.06 -50.97 -2.66
N LYS A 704 -2.19 -51.47 -3.19
CA LYS A 704 -3.34 -51.89 -2.36
C LYS A 704 -3.01 -53.04 -1.41
N ALA A 705 -2.13 -53.94 -1.83
CA ALA A 705 -1.65 -55.06 -1.02
C ALA A 705 -0.59 -54.63 0.04
N GLY A 706 -0.16 -53.36 0.05
CA GLY A 706 0.86 -52.86 0.98
C GLY A 706 2.27 -53.41 0.72
N LEU A 707 2.54 -53.88 -0.50
CA LEU A 707 3.82 -54.51 -0.90
C LEU A 707 4.87 -53.49 -1.39
N GLU A 708 4.50 -52.22 -1.49
CA GLU A 708 5.35 -51.13 -1.94
C GLU A 708 5.58 -50.15 -0.79
N ILE A 709 6.79 -49.61 -0.72
CA ILE A 709 7.18 -48.67 0.33
C ILE A 709 6.89 -47.25 -0.18
N PRO A 710 6.17 -46.40 0.58
CA PRO A 710 5.94 -45.02 0.17
C PRO A 710 7.28 -44.29 0.02
N SER A 711 7.42 -43.54 -1.07
CA SER A 711 8.63 -42.76 -1.34
C SER A 711 8.74 -41.56 -0.39
N SER A 712 7.59 -40.99 -0.03
CA SER A 712 7.45 -40.01 1.04
C SER A 712 6.04 -40.07 1.61
N THR A 713 5.88 -39.51 2.79
CA THR A 713 4.58 -39.32 3.44
C THR A 713 4.48 -37.83 3.72
N LEU A 714 3.49 -37.18 3.09
CA LEU A 714 3.21 -35.78 3.35
C LEU A 714 2.65 -35.67 4.77
N SER A 715 3.21 -34.75 5.56
CA SER A 715 2.68 -34.47 6.88
C SER A 715 1.27 -33.88 6.75
N GLU A 716 0.34 -34.36 7.59
CA GLU A 716 -0.87 -33.59 7.90
C GLU A 716 -0.45 -32.43 8.81
N GLU A 717 0.22 -31.45 8.23
CA GLU A 717 0.43 -30.18 8.90
C GLU A 717 -0.85 -29.36 8.72
N ASP A 718 -1.47 -28.98 9.84
CA ASP A 718 -2.37 -27.83 9.84
C ASP A 718 -1.61 -26.68 9.19
N TRP A 719 -2.20 -26.03 8.19
CA TRP A 719 -1.60 -24.83 7.62
C TRP A 719 -1.43 -23.83 8.76
N LYS A 720 -0.19 -23.64 9.16
CA LYS A 720 0.24 -22.66 10.13
C LYS A 720 1.06 -21.63 9.37
N PRO A 721 0.96 -20.34 9.71
CA PRO A 721 1.80 -19.33 9.10
C PRO A 721 3.29 -19.75 9.20
N PRO A 722 4.11 -19.43 8.19
CA PRO A 722 5.53 -19.83 8.14
C PRO A 722 6.31 -19.36 9.37
N LEU A 723 5.86 -18.25 9.97
CA LEU A 723 6.28 -17.79 11.28
C LEU A 723 5.22 -18.15 12.34
N PRO A 724 5.63 -18.54 13.56
CA PRO A 724 4.70 -18.57 14.67
C PRO A 724 4.08 -17.18 14.82
N ALA A 725 2.79 -17.11 15.18
CA ALA A 725 2.20 -15.83 15.52
C ALA A 725 3.10 -15.18 16.58
N TYR A 726 3.52 -13.93 16.33
CA TYR A 726 4.35 -13.18 17.27
C TYR A 726 3.69 -13.24 18.65
N ASP A 727 4.36 -13.88 19.60
CA ASP A 727 4.00 -13.78 21.01
C ASP A 727 4.61 -12.49 21.53
N PHE A 728 3.98 -11.39 21.18
CA PHE A 728 4.41 -10.04 21.55
C PHE A 728 4.60 -9.91 23.07
N LEU A 729 3.89 -10.69 23.87
CA LEU A 729 4.02 -10.70 25.32
C LEU A 729 5.37 -11.30 25.76
N GLN A 730 5.77 -12.40 25.15
CA GLN A 730 7.06 -13.03 25.44
C GLN A 730 8.24 -12.16 25.01
N MET A 731 8.14 -11.48 23.86
CA MET A 731 9.18 -10.56 23.39
C MET A 731 9.34 -9.34 24.33
N MET A 732 8.23 -8.85 24.91
CA MET A 732 8.24 -7.80 25.92
C MET A 732 8.82 -8.27 27.26
N GLU A 733 8.65 -9.54 27.64
CA GLU A 733 9.23 -10.11 28.87
C GLU A 733 10.75 -10.31 28.76
N THR A 734 11.28 -10.65 27.57
CA THR A 734 12.72 -10.83 27.35
C THR A 734 13.49 -9.52 27.16
N ALA A 735 12.80 -8.42 26.85
CA ALA A 735 13.41 -7.11 26.58
C ALA A 735 13.52 -6.21 27.84
N VAL A 736 13.49 -6.77 29.05
CA VAL A 736 13.72 -6.02 30.29
C VAL A 736 15.21 -6.05 30.64
N PRO A 737 15.96 -4.94 30.51
CA PRO A 737 17.27 -4.83 31.14
C PRO A 737 17.06 -4.77 32.67
N GLU A 738 17.69 -5.66 33.43
CA GLU A 738 17.75 -5.56 34.88
C GLU A 738 18.48 -4.27 35.29
N LEU A 739 17.74 -3.18 35.51
CA LEU A 739 18.25 -1.96 36.13
C LEU A 739 18.25 -2.11 37.67
N PRO A 740 19.42 -2.14 38.35
CA PRO A 740 19.47 -2.26 39.80
C PRO A 740 19.06 -0.95 40.47
N LEU A 741 18.00 -0.99 41.28
CA LEU A 741 17.55 0.11 42.13
C LEU A 741 18.62 0.48 43.18
N HIS A 742 19.16 1.70 43.08
CA HIS A 742 20.03 2.30 44.09
C HIS A 742 19.28 2.53 45.42
N THR A 743 19.59 1.72 46.44
CA THR A 743 19.31 2.06 47.85
C THR A 743 20.52 2.70 48.52
N SER A 744 20.30 3.85 49.15
CA SER A 744 21.31 4.61 49.89
C SER A 744 21.66 4.01 51.26
N HIS A 745 22.95 3.88 51.58
CA HIS A 745 23.46 3.89 52.96
C HIS A 745 24.90 4.44 53.02
N ARG A 746 25.17 5.23 54.07
CA ARG A 746 26.41 5.98 54.34
C ARG A 746 27.53 5.13 54.99
N ARG A 747 28.77 5.51 54.61
CA ARG A 747 30.04 5.61 55.39
C ARG A 747 30.97 4.38 55.46
N GLY A 748 32.23 4.59 55.02
CA GLY A 748 33.42 3.88 55.52
C GLY A 748 34.53 3.61 54.49
N ASP A 749 35.59 4.43 54.53
CA ASP A 749 37.02 4.14 54.26
C ASP A 749 37.54 3.74 52.84
N THR A 750 38.39 4.63 52.30
CA THR A 750 39.47 4.42 51.30
C THR A 750 40.58 3.49 51.86
N PRO A 751 41.56 2.91 51.08
CA PRO A 751 42.20 3.49 49.88
C PRO A 751 42.67 2.54 48.74
N ALA A 752 42.89 3.16 47.57
CA ALA A 752 43.98 2.98 46.59
C ALA A 752 44.31 1.60 45.97
N GLN A 753 44.38 1.55 44.64
CA GLN A 753 45.63 1.27 43.91
C GLN A 753 45.55 1.71 42.43
N HIS A 754 46.61 2.40 42.01
CA HIS A 754 46.90 2.94 40.68
C HIS A 754 47.72 1.90 39.84
N PRO A 755 48.05 2.19 38.57
CA PRO A 755 48.17 1.27 37.43
C PRO A 755 49.63 0.78 37.24
N PRO A 756 49.97 0.22 36.08
CA PRO A 756 50.98 0.89 35.23
C PRO A 756 50.61 0.85 33.74
N GLU A 757 50.63 1.98 33.02
CA GLU A 757 51.79 2.65 32.40
C GLU A 757 52.38 1.92 31.15
N SER A 758 52.00 2.45 29.97
CA SER A 758 52.86 3.03 28.90
C SER A 758 53.97 2.15 28.26
N PRO A 759 54.79 2.63 27.29
CA PRO A 759 54.73 3.81 26.42
C PRO A 759 54.97 3.46 24.92
N GLY A 760 54.71 4.34 23.97
CA GLY A 760 55.71 5.29 23.43
C GLY A 760 55.56 5.33 21.90
N GLY A 761 55.47 6.50 21.27
CA GLY A 761 56.59 7.30 20.77
C GLY A 761 56.22 7.74 19.34
N ASP A 762 55.88 9.00 19.11
CA ASP A 762 56.74 10.10 18.64
C ASP A 762 57.26 10.01 17.20
N THR A 763 57.11 11.17 16.53
CA THR A 763 57.82 11.78 15.38
C THR A 763 57.00 11.88 14.08
N ALA A 764 56.59 13.04 13.56
CA ALA A 764 57.16 14.39 13.33
C ALA A 764 57.52 14.64 11.84
N THR A 765 56.86 15.67 11.28
CA THR A 765 57.33 16.65 10.26
C THR A 765 57.62 16.22 8.81
N ARG A 766 57.07 16.95 7.81
CA ARG A 766 57.73 18.12 7.15
C ARG A 766 57.20 18.47 5.73
N GLU A 767 56.86 19.76 5.54
CA GLU A 767 56.95 20.70 4.37
C GLU A 767 56.41 20.37 2.94
N GLU A 768 55.43 21.18 2.49
CA GLU A 768 55.41 22.19 1.37
C GLU A 768 56.35 22.10 0.13
N PRO A 769 56.14 22.88 -0.96
CA PRO A 769 54.95 23.53 -1.56
C PRO A 769 54.91 23.49 -3.14
N SER A 770 53.88 24.14 -3.75
CA SER A 770 53.97 25.14 -4.86
C SER A 770 53.04 25.01 -6.10
N GLN A 771 52.43 26.16 -6.41
CA GLN A 771 52.13 26.81 -7.72
C GLN A 771 50.89 26.48 -8.59
N GLU A 772 49.95 27.46 -8.53
CA GLU A 772 49.22 28.21 -9.57
C GLU A 772 48.79 27.58 -10.91
N THR A 773 47.50 27.73 -11.25
CA THR A 773 47.08 28.43 -12.49
C THR A 773 45.61 28.89 -12.43
N LYS A 774 45.36 30.11 -12.92
CA LYS A 774 44.06 30.81 -12.99
C LYS A 774 43.24 30.43 -14.23
N ALA A 775 41.90 30.50 -14.10
CA ALA A 775 40.99 30.80 -15.20
C ALA A 775 39.77 31.61 -14.68
N GLU A 776 39.53 32.80 -15.26
CA GLU A 776 38.35 33.64 -15.04
C GLU A 776 37.26 33.34 -16.09
N LYS A 777 35.98 33.37 -15.69
CA LYS A 777 34.83 33.59 -16.59
C LYS A 777 33.63 34.24 -15.87
N VAL A 778 33.33 35.46 -16.32
CA VAL A 778 32.01 36.12 -16.54
C VAL A 778 30.94 36.01 -15.43
N GLY A 779 30.74 37.13 -14.73
CA GLY A 779 29.76 37.29 -13.64
C GLY A 779 28.31 37.59 -14.07
N SER A 780 27.40 37.00 -13.30
CA SER A 780 25.95 37.18 -13.24
C SER A 780 25.54 38.44 -12.43
N PRO A 781 24.32 38.98 -12.63
CA PRO A 781 23.87 40.17 -11.90
C PRO A 781 23.49 39.80 -10.46
N GLY A 782 24.25 40.29 -9.47
CA GLY A 782 23.90 40.17 -8.04
C GLY A 782 25.04 40.06 -7.02
N ARG A 783 26.30 39.93 -7.45
CA ARG A 783 27.42 39.56 -6.54
C ARG A 783 28.26 40.71 -5.95
N ASP A 784 28.17 41.92 -6.49
CA ASP A 784 29.20 42.94 -6.22
C ASP A 784 28.86 43.82 -4.99
N LEU A 785 29.52 43.59 -3.85
CA LEU A 785 29.41 44.41 -2.63
C LEU A 785 30.12 45.79 -2.75
N ARG A 786 30.80 46.06 -3.87
CA ARG A 786 31.66 47.25 -4.09
C ARG A 786 30.96 48.61 -4.14
N GLY A 787 29.63 48.65 -4.03
CA GLY A 787 28.87 49.91 -3.88
C GLY A 787 28.99 50.55 -2.49
N THR A 788 29.35 49.79 -1.46
CA THR A 788 29.20 50.17 -0.03
C THR A 788 30.38 50.95 0.58
N ALA A 789 31.44 51.24 -0.19
CA ALA A 789 32.63 51.95 0.29
C ALA A 789 32.92 53.23 -0.53
N PRO A 790 33.34 54.35 0.09
CA PRO A 790 33.63 55.59 -0.64
C PRO A 790 34.83 55.39 -1.58
N ARG A 791 34.62 55.59 -2.89
CA ARG A 791 35.73 55.68 -3.85
C ARG A 791 36.50 56.97 -3.61
N LEU A 792 37.64 56.87 -2.91
CA LEU A 792 38.64 57.92 -2.92
C LEU A 792 39.30 57.97 -4.31
N ALA A 793 39.14 59.12 -4.96
CA ALA A 793 39.67 59.43 -6.28
C ALA A 793 41.18 59.16 -6.37
N ALA A 794 41.60 58.43 -7.40
CA ALA A 794 43.01 58.35 -7.81
C ALA A 794 43.14 58.29 -9.34
N ARG A 795 43.44 59.47 -9.87
CA ARG A 795 44.28 59.83 -11.04
C ARG A 795 44.49 58.82 -12.18
N GLU A 796 44.07 59.29 -13.35
CA GLU A 796 44.58 59.04 -14.70
C GLU A 796 45.97 58.39 -14.83
N LYS A 797 46.05 57.39 -15.73
CA LYS A 797 47.13 57.31 -16.73
C LYS A 797 46.68 56.58 -17.99
N GLN A 798 46.76 57.30 -19.11
CA GLN A 798 46.63 56.82 -20.49
C GLN A 798 47.70 55.78 -20.85
N GLY A 799 47.34 54.80 -21.67
CA GLY A 799 48.25 53.83 -22.27
C GLY A 799 47.63 53.05 -23.42
N LYS A 800 47.76 53.62 -24.62
CA LYS A 800 47.31 53.17 -25.95
C LYS A 800 47.75 51.76 -26.40
N ARG A 801 46.86 51.15 -27.23
CA ARG A 801 47.03 50.37 -28.49
C ARG A 801 47.05 48.82 -28.45
N HIS A 802 46.13 48.26 -29.28
CA HIS A 802 46.19 47.16 -30.28
C HIS A 802 46.98 45.87 -29.91
N SER A 803 46.57 44.63 -30.24
CA SER A 803 45.68 44.06 -31.25
C SER A 803 45.59 42.54 -31.03
N GLU A 804 44.51 41.94 -31.56
CA GLU A 804 44.40 40.56 -32.08
C GLU A 804 44.21 39.35 -31.12
N LEU A 805 43.11 38.64 -31.46
CA LEU A 805 42.64 37.29 -31.13
C LEU A 805 41.96 37.04 -29.79
#